data_AF-F2UAL1-F1
#
_entry.id   AF-F2UAL1-F1
#
_cell.length_a   1.000
_cell.length_b   1.000
_cell.length_c   1.000
_cell.angle_alpha   90.00
_cell.angle_beta   90.00
_cell.angle_gamma   90.00
#
_symmetry.space_group_name_H-M   'P 1'
#
loop_
_entity.id
_entity.type
_entity.pdbx_description
1 polymer ?
#
loop_
_entity_poly.entity_id
_entity_poly.type
_entity_poly.pdbx_seq_one_letter_code
_entity_poly.pdbx_strand_id
1 'polypeptide(L)'
;MSVVQRGLQVLLRHAASASTSATVLRSPCVARCLSSTCTSLSASSASSASSPYVPANQRTVVTIPSIHAAYAQGTPLSMITAYDYTSARLAAGAGVDMLLVGDSLGQVMLGYDSTTQVTMHEMVHHCAAVTRALDGAPQQAPHRPLVICDLPFGSYTRPDAAVDNGVRCVKEGRADAVKLEGGVHAPAVIDQVTSLVAAGVPVMGHIGLTPQTASAMGGYHVQGRSEAAALKLLEDAMFLQEAGCFAIVLEMVPGKIAEHITQQLSIPTIGIGAGAGSSGQVLVFHDVVGMFDKFVPKFSKQYAQAGAIIADALRSFHADVQAGAFPTKEHTFLIKSAVLSSFREKAPSVAASAVERARAAVNNGSMGHGHGAGKQGRRSYHSSTRGLDSRGSSSSATVDADLAHEDLNVAVIGGGAMGSLLAARLGETLAHRVFLVTSWQDQIHAIERQGGVQLVDGTASPAAATHTDPVTSRAIVLNAETLSGPPMADVAIVMTKSATTPQAARVARRLLRPNGVVVTLQNGVGNHQALSRELPHHAVVAGVTTDGARIERPGRVVHTGRGDTLIAGGGDVHAAQLVTALLSSAGFACKQIDDQRAMNSVVWGKLLINCAINPITAIMDVPNGQLLESSEALSIIEDVVAEVMAVAERKGIVIPFEDPLDQVHTVLRNTAPNFSSMLADVRRGVATEIDYINGHVVKEGKAMRVRTPMNASLLHGVKALSNAKATAASTVALEPVMPQMPPLGHMPIPTVFQQAPTAADRPPLSSSAPATAASALAGDAASASSPLVLHTIEQMRAFRTHLHHQSNSNSTNSNSTNSNSTNSNSTTNSNSNSTSSNSNSGNSNSSNSSNSNSNHNSTTTAATTTNPIHGERVVGFVPTMGCLHQGHLGLVEQSLQECDTTVVSVFVNALQFAAHEDLDTYPRTLEEDVAVLSRMGVHAIFAPSTRVMYPHGPPNARVVIENATRLAEGQSRPHFFDGVATVVAKLFNIVRPAVAYFGQKDAQQCATIRSLVRDLNFDVDLRVLPTAREPDGLAMSSRNVRLPPELRPKAVALSQSLSAARQAYERGERSPPRLKQEALAVLRQVPELAVHYVDVADATTMEPLVDWPIEGDSQRVCISVAATLGGVRLIDNIVL
;
A
#
# COMPACT_ATOMS: atom_id res chain seq x y z
N MET A 1 -48.08 10.56 -7.53
CA MET A 1 -48.92 9.33 -7.61
C MET A 1 -48.30 8.42 -8.66
N SER A 2 -48.24 7.10 -8.41
CA SER A 2 -47.39 6.10 -9.11
C SER A 2 -45.91 6.56 -9.26
N VAL A 3 -44.92 5.99 -8.57
CA VAL A 3 -44.78 4.59 -8.15
C VAL A 3 -44.30 4.51 -6.69
N VAL A 4 -45.24 4.42 -5.74
CA VAL A 4 -44.94 4.20 -4.30
C VAL A 4 -45.89 3.12 -3.73
N GLN A 5 -46.16 2.07 -4.51
CA GLN A 5 -47.21 1.10 -4.19
C GLN A 5 -46.96 -0.32 -4.76
N ARG A 6 -45.71 -0.80 -4.66
CA ARG A 6 -45.31 -2.19 -4.98
C ARG A 6 -44.29 -2.78 -3.97
N GLY A 7 -44.43 -2.44 -2.69
CA GLY A 7 -43.47 -2.84 -1.64
C GLY A 7 -44.06 -3.49 -0.38
N LEU A 8 -45.36 -3.76 -0.31
CA LEU A 8 -46.01 -4.13 0.96
C LEU A 8 -47.19 -5.13 0.84
N GLN A 9 -47.05 -6.22 0.07
CA GLN A 9 -48.02 -7.34 0.12
C GLN A 9 -47.45 -8.66 -0.46
N VAL A 10 -46.62 -9.38 0.32
CA VAL A 10 -46.23 -10.79 0.05
C VAL A 10 -46.40 -11.69 1.28
N LEU A 11 -46.60 -11.12 2.48
CA LEU A 11 -47.02 -11.87 3.67
C LEU A 11 -48.52 -11.65 3.94
N LEU A 12 -49.20 -12.73 4.33
CA LEU A 12 -50.62 -12.81 4.72
C LEU A 12 -51.67 -12.63 3.58
N ARG A 13 -51.87 -13.68 2.77
CA ARG A 13 -53.04 -14.62 2.90
C ARG A 13 -53.29 -15.46 1.64
N HIS A 14 -52.92 -16.74 1.70
CA HIS A 14 -53.68 -17.92 1.25
C HIS A 14 -53.26 -19.05 2.24
N ALA A 15 -54.12 -19.91 2.78
CA ALA A 15 -55.54 -20.13 2.53
C ALA A 15 -56.34 -20.31 3.84
N ALA A 16 -57.66 -20.06 3.81
CA ALA A 16 -58.61 -20.51 4.84
C ALA A 16 -60.08 -20.37 4.34
N SER A 17 -60.69 -21.44 3.85
CA SER A 17 -62.15 -21.52 3.67
C SER A 17 -62.66 -22.97 3.53
N ALA A 18 -62.77 -23.69 4.65
CA ALA A 18 -63.44 -25.00 4.74
C ALA A 18 -64.05 -25.23 6.14
N SER A 19 -65.15 -24.52 6.42
CA SER A 19 -66.28 -24.89 7.29
C SER A 19 -66.11 -25.59 8.67
N THR A 20 -66.75 -24.95 9.66
CA THR A 20 -67.61 -25.48 10.77
C THR A 20 -67.05 -26.00 12.11
N SER A 21 -67.84 -25.70 13.16
CA SER A 21 -67.80 -26.12 14.59
C SER A 21 -66.60 -25.59 15.41
N ALA A 22 -66.76 -24.70 16.41
CA ALA A 22 -67.51 -24.79 17.69
C ALA A 22 -66.84 -25.78 18.69
N THR A 23 -66.61 -25.46 19.98
CA THR A 23 -67.22 -24.44 20.86
C THR A 23 -66.27 -24.06 22.05
N VAL A 24 -66.35 -22.83 22.60
CA VAL A 24 -66.56 -22.45 24.04
C VAL A 24 -65.96 -23.34 25.18
N LEU A 25 -65.42 -22.87 26.32
CA LEU A 25 -64.97 -21.54 26.85
C LEU A 25 -64.03 -21.72 28.08
N ARG A 26 -63.16 -20.72 28.31
CA ARG A 26 -62.69 -20.11 29.59
C ARG A 26 -63.27 -20.64 30.94
N SER A 27 -62.46 -21.07 31.92
CA SER A 27 -61.81 -20.27 33.02
C SER A 27 -62.48 -20.46 34.41
N PRO A 28 -61.96 -19.93 35.56
CA PRO A 28 -60.59 -19.80 36.09
C PRO A 28 -60.47 -20.25 37.59
N CYS A 29 -59.46 -19.75 38.32
CA CYS A 29 -59.30 -19.76 39.81
C CYS A 29 -58.94 -21.08 40.53
N VAL A 30 -58.43 -21.09 41.78
CA VAL A 30 -57.33 -20.32 42.43
C VAL A 30 -56.99 -20.96 43.80
N ALA A 31 -55.69 -21.20 44.06
CA ALA A 31 -55.00 -21.37 45.37
C ALA A 31 -55.44 -22.43 46.44
N ARG A 32 -54.43 -22.89 47.22
CA ARG A 32 -54.49 -23.57 48.55
C ARG A 32 -55.06 -25.01 48.59
N CYS A 33 -54.69 -25.88 49.54
CA CYS A 33 -53.42 -26.12 50.28
C CYS A 33 -53.58 -27.36 51.18
N LEU A 34 -52.45 -27.98 51.62
CA LEU A 34 -52.34 -28.93 52.76
C LEU A 34 -53.01 -30.32 52.54
N SER A 35 -52.25 -31.42 52.46
CA SER A 35 -51.73 -32.26 53.59
C SER A 35 -52.74 -33.34 54.03
N SER A 36 -52.43 -34.63 54.24
CA SER A 36 -51.17 -35.41 54.29
C SER A 36 -51.43 -36.86 53.75
N THR A 37 -50.75 -37.99 54.03
CA THR A 37 -49.67 -38.40 54.98
C THR A 37 -49.07 -39.76 54.55
N CYS A 38 -47.82 -40.06 54.96
CA CYS A 38 -47.28 -41.41 55.28
C CYS A 38 -47.17 -42.53 54.21
N THR A 39 -46.19 -43.45 54.19
CA THR A 39 -44.77 -43.46 54.70
C THR A 39 -43.99 -44.62 54.04
N SER A 40 -42.82 -44.36 53.45
CA SER A 40 -41.61 -45.23 53.47
C SER A 40 -40.47 -44.51 52.71
N LEU A 41 -39.22 -44.29 53.16
CA LEU A 41 -38.25 -44.89 54.10
C LEU A 41 -37.00 -45.40 53.37
N SER A 42 -36.05 -44.49 53.13
CA SER A 42 -34.61 -44.72 53.38
C SER A 42 -33.82 -43.40 53.46
N ALA A 43 -32.69 -43.43 54.17
CA ALA A 43 -31.73 -42.36 54.51
C ALA A 43 -31.55 -41.25 53.43
N SER A 44 -31.66 -39.94 53.72
CA SER A 44 -30.89 -39.06 54.65
C SER A 44 -29.43 -38.81 54.22
N SER A 45 -28.87 -37.59 54.27
CA SER A 45 -29.34 -36.31 54.84
C SER A 45 -28.91 -35.10 53.98
N ALA A 46 -29.57 -33.95 54.14
CA ALA A 46 -29.34 -32.77 53.31
C ALA A 46 -28.44 -31.72 53.98
N SER A 47 -27.60 -31.05 53.17
CA SER A 47 -27.14 -29.68 53.42
C SER A 47 -27.81 -28.74 52.41
N SER A 48 -28.12 -27.51 52.82
CA SER A 48 -28.89 -26.56 52.01
C SER A 48 -28.01 -25.83 50.99
N ALA A 49 -27.95 -26.35 49.76
CA ALA A 49 -27.47 -25.60 48.61
C ALA A 49 -28.58 -24.72 48.03
N SER A 50 -28.22 -23.52 47.56
CA SER A 50 -29.15 -22.58 46.92
C SER A 50 -29.81 -23.19 45.67
N SER A 51 -31.03 -22.74 45.36
CA SER A 51 -31.64 -22.96 44.05
C SER A 51 -30.62 -22.62 42.94
N PRO A 52 -30.36 -23.52 41.97
CA PRO A 52 -29.45 -23.22 40.88
C PRO A 52 -30.05 -22.06 40.09
N TYR A 53 -29.35 -20.92 40.12
CA TYR A 53 -29.60 -19.78 39.24
C TYR A 53 -29.50 -20.27 37.80
N VAL A 54 -30.64 -20.54 37.16
CA VAL A 54 -30.71 -20.88 35.73
C VAL A 54 -30.38 -19.60 34.95
N PRO A 55 -29.21 -19.49 34.29
CA PRO A 55 -28.84 -18.26 33.61
C PRO A 55 -29.69 -18.16 32.34
N ALA A 56 -30.51 -17.12 32.24
CA ALA A 56 -31.18 -16.82 30.97
C ALA A 56 -30.11 -16.54 29.89
N ASN A 57 -30.17 -17.27 28.77
CA ASN A 57 -29.28 -17.15 27.61
C ASN A 57 -27.77 -17.46 27.84
N GLN A 58 -27.43 -18.58 28.49
CA GLN A 58 -26.22 -19.31 28.06
C GLN A 58 -26.51 -19.99 26.70
N ARG A 59 -25.98 -19.42 25.61
CA ARG A 59 -26.06 -20.04 24.28
C ARG A 59 -25.11 -21.23 24.19
N THR A 60 -25.53 -22.29 23.52
CA THR A 60 -24.68 -23.44 23.25
C THR A 60 -23.56 -23.10 22.27
N VAL A 61 -22.44 -23.80 22.38
CA VAL A 61 -21.29 -23.71 21.49
C VAL A 61 -21.12 -25.08 20.83
N VAL A 62 -20.95 -25.11 19.51
CA VAL A 62 -20.58 -26.34 18.81
C VAL A 62 -19.13 -26.66 19.14
N THR A 63 -18.92 -27.88 19.60
CA THR A 63 -17.65 -28.44 20.07
C THR A 63 -17.39 -29.80 19.43
N ILE A 64 -16.14 -30.26 19.44
CA ILE A 64 -15.76 -31.57 18.89
C ILE A 64 -16.59 -32.72 19.52
N PRO A 65 -16.80 -32.80 20.85
CA PRO A 65 -17.70 -33.80 21.44
C PRO A 65 -19.15 -33.72 20.93
N SER A 66 -19.69 -32.52 20.65
CA SER A 66 -21.04 -32.41 20.07
C SER A 66 -21.08 -32.81 18.58
N ILE A 67 -19.99 -32.60 17.84
CA ILE A 67 -19.83 -33.06 16.45
C ILE A 67 -19.78 -34.60 16.40
N HIS A 68 -19.04 -35.23 17.31
CA HIS A 68 -19.01 -36.70 17.45
C HIS A 68 -20.35 -37.25 17.95
N ALA A 69 -21.03 -36.57 18.87
CA ALA A 69 -22.37 -36.97 19.31
C ALA A 69 -23.42 -36.88 18.19
N ALA A 70 -23.38 -35.84 17.35
CA ALA A 70 -24.23 -35.70 16.17
C ALA A 70 -23.97 -36.84 15.17
N TYR A 71 -22.70 -37.16 14.90
CA TYR A 71 -22.32 -38.27 14.02
C TYR A 71 -22.84 -39.62 14.54
N ALA A 72 -22.63 -39.94 15.82
CA ALA A 72 -23.12 -41.17 16.45
C ALA A 72 -24.66 -41.27 16.48
N GLN A 73 -25.37 -40.14 16.34
CA GLN A 73 -26.83 -40.07 16.23
C GLN A 73 -27.33 -40.05 14.77
N GLY A 74 -26.43 -40.05 13.78
CA GLY A 74 -26.80 -39.88 12.36
C GLY A 74 -27.38 -38.49 12.02
N THR A 75 -27.12 -37.48 12.85
CA THR A 75 -27.57 -36.09 12.63
C THR A 75 -26.64 -35.39 11.63
N PRO A 76 -27.11 -34.95 10.45
CA PRO A 76 -26.23 -34.37 9.43
C PRO A 76 -25.63 -33.03 9.87
N LEU A 77 -24.31 -32.89 9.71
CA LEU A 77 -23.56 -31.68 10.06
C LEU A 77 -23.51 -30.66 8.92
N SER A 78 -23.65 -29.38 9.23
CA SER A 78 -23.54 -28.28 8.29
C SER A 78 -22.25 -27.48 8.46
N MET A 79 -21.50 -27.30 7.38
CA MET A 79 -20.34 -26.41 7.32
C MET A 79 -20.48 -25.44 6.15
N ILE A 80 -20.06 -24.19 6.34
CA ILE A 80 -19.97 -23.20 5.26
C ILE A 80 -18.64 -22.45 5.40
N THR A 81 -18.06 -21.99 4.29
CA THR A 81 -16.91 -21.09 4.41
C THR A 81 -17.30 -19.72 4.97
N ALA A 82 -16.38 -19.05 5.65
CA ALA A 82 -16.56 -17.67 6.09
C ALA A 82 -15.21 -16.95 6.10
N TYR A 83 -15.22 -15.67 5.74
CA TYR A 83 -14.00 -14.89 5.49
C TYR A 83 -14.00 -13.51 6.14
N ASP A 84 -15.16 -13.01 6.57
CA ASP A 84 -15.27 -11.70 7.22
C ASP A 84 -16.37 -11.66 8.32
N TYR A 85 -16.44 -10.51 9.00
CA TYR A 85 -17.36 -10.24 10.10
C TYR A 85 -18.84 -10.37 9.71
N THR A 86 -19.21 -10.06 8.47
CA THR A 86 -20.58 -10.13 7.96
C THR A 86 -20.94 -11.54 7.50
N SER A 87 -20.07 -12.22 6.73
CA SER A 87 -20.32 -13.59 6.28
C SER A 87 -20.49 -14.54 7.48
N ALA A 88 -19.62 -14.43 8.48
CA ALA A 88 -19.66 -15.25 9.68
C ALA A 88 -20.89 -14.98 10.56
N ARG A 89 -21.32 -13.70 10.70
CA ARG A 89 -22.55 -13.37 11.44
C ARG A 89 -23.82 -13.85 10.73
N LEU A 90 -23.86 -13.85 9.40
CA LEU A 90 -24.98 -14.38 8.64
C LEU A 90 -25.05 -15.91 8.75
N ALA A 91 -23.93 -16.61 8.61
CA ALA A 91 -23.84 -18.06 8.75
C ALA A 91 -24.20 -18.54 10.18
N ALA A 92 -23.65 -17.91 11.21
CA ALA A 92 -24.02 -18.22 12.60
C ALA A 92 -25.48 -17.86 12.91
N GLY A 93 -26.00 -16.77 12.34
CA GLY A 93 -27.42 -16.40 12.43
C GLY A 93 -28.37 -17.40 11.76
N ALA A 94 -27.91 -18.09 10.71
CA ALA A 94 -28.63 -19.17 10.04
C ALA A 94 -28.55 -20.52 10.77
N GLY A 95 -27.73 -20.63 11.83
CA GLY A 95 -27.59 -21.87 12.61
C GLY A 95 -26.67 -22.92 11.99
N VAL A 96 -25.71 -22.53 11.14
CA VAL A 96 -24.68 -23.46 10.64
C VAL A 96 -23.81 -23.96 11.80
N ASP A 97 -23.38 -25.23 11.77
CA ASP A 97 -22.63 -25.85 12.87
C ASP A 97 -21.14 -25.51 12.87
N MET A 98 -20.55 -25.38 11.68
CA MET A 98 -19.12 -25.14 11.48
C MET A 98 -18.86 -24.02 10.46
N LEU A 99 -17.87 -23.16 10.75
CA LEU A 99 -17.35 -22.15 9.82
C LEU A 99 -15.93 -22.52 9.40
N LEU A 100 -15.69 -22.65 8.09
CA LEU A 100 -14.36 -22.87 7.52
C LEU A 100 -13.78 -21.55 7.00
N VAL A 101 -12.74 -21.05 7.66
CA VAL A 101 -11.87 -20.01 7.12
C VAL A 101 -10.88 -20.68 6.18
N GLY A 102 -11.33 -20.91 4.94
CA GLY A 102 -10.61 -21.70 3.95
C GLY A 102 -9.72 -20.88 3.01
N ASP A 103 -8.66 -21.48 2.51
CA ASP A 103 -7.72 -20.87 1.54
C ASP A 103 -8.37 -20.46 0.21
N SER A 104 -9.53 -21.05 -0.11
CA SER A 104 -10.52 -20.57 -1.10
C SER A 104 -10.76 -19.05 -1.09
N LEU A 105 -10.50 -18.36 0.04
CA LEU A 105 -10.49 -16.90 0.14
C LEU A 105 -9.59 -16.21 -0.91
N GLY A 106 -8.53 -16.88 -1.38
CA GLY A 106 -7.69 -16.37 -2.46
C GLY A 106 -8.51 -16.05 -3.70
N GLN A 107 -9.30 -17.03 -4.17
CA GLN A 107 -10.15 -16.87 -5.35
C GLN A 107 -11.36 -15.96 -5.08
N VAL A 108 -12.08 -16.17 -3.96
CA VAL A 108 -13.40 -15.53 -3.77
C VAL A 108 -13.38 -14.20 -2.99
N MET A 109 -12.29 -13.85 -2.31
CA MET A 109 -12.11 -12.57 -1.60
C MET A 109 -10.98 -11.72 -2.18
N LEU A 110 -9.85 -12.33 -2.57
CA LEU A 110 -8.64 -11.61 -2.99
C LEU A 110 -8.48 -11.52 -4.52
N GLY A 111 -9.17 -12.36 -5.29
CA GLY A 111 -9.09 -12.39 -6.75
C GLY A 111 -7.84 -13.10 -7.31
N TYR A 112 -7.19 -13.94 -6.50
CA TYR A 112 -6.07 -14.79 -6.91
C TYR A 112 -6.55 -15.95 -7.80
N ASP A 113 -5.77 -16.31 -8.82
CA ASP A 113 -6.10 -17.44 -9.71
C ASP A 113 -6.08 -18.80 -8.98
N SER A 114 -5.31 -18.92 -7.90
CA SER A 114 -5.07 -20.15 -7.16
C SER A 114 -5.00 -19.91 -5.65
N THR A 115 -5.48 -20.86 -4.85
CA THR A 115 -5.31 -20.81 -3.37
C THR A 115 -3.85 -20.92 -2.94
N THR A 116 -2.97 -21.44 -3.81
CA THR A 116 -1.51 -21.53 -3.57
C THR A 116 -0.81 -20.18 -3.46
N GLN A 117 -1.48 -19.07 -3.79
CA GLN A 117 -0.98 -17.70 -3.57
C GLN A 117 -1.28 -17.17 -2.15
N VAL A 118 -2.15 -17.82 -1.38
CA VAL A 118 -2.60 -17.33 -0.07
C VAL A 118 -1.55 -17.57 1.01
N THR A 119 -1.29 -16.55 1.83
CA THR A 119 -0.28 -16.58 2.89
C THR A 119 -0.88 -16.83 4.27
N MET A 120 -0.04 -17.29 5.20
CA MET A 120 -0.37 -17.39 6.63
C MET A 120 -0.79 -16.05 7.27
N HIS A 121 -0.41 -14.91 6.70
CA HIS A 121 -0.86 -13.61 7.21
C HIS A 121 -2.32 -13.35 6.84
N GLU A 122 -2.73 -13.70 5.62
CA GLU A 122 -4.12 -13.56 5.17
C GLU A 122 -5.05 -14.54 5.88
N MET A 123 -4.65 -15.81 6.02
CA MET A 123 -5.42 -16.80 6.77
C MET A 123 -5.69 -16.35 8.21
N VAL A 124 -4.66 -15.88 8.93
CA VAL A 124 -4.82 -15.32 10.28
C VAL A 124 -5.67 -14.05 10.28
N HIS A 125 -5.52 -13.16 9.29
CA HIS A 125 -6.30 -11.92 9.20
C HIS A 125 -7.80 -12.20 9.03
N HIS A 126 -8.16 -13.07 8.08
CA HIS A 126 -9.54 -13.48 7.82
C HIS A 126 -10.11 -14.29 8.99
N CYS A 127 -9.31 -15.18 9.59
CA CYS A 127 -9.74 -15.93 10.77
C CYS A 127 -10.06 -14.99 11.95
N ALA A 128 -9.18 -14.03 12.24
CA ALA A 128 -9.43 -13.02 13.27
C ALA A 128 -10.65 -12.13 12.96
N ALA A 129 -11.04 -11.95 11.69
CA ALA A 129 -12.26 -11.24 11.31
C ALA A 129 -13.52 -12.07 11.55
N VAL A 130 -13.47 -13.37 11.24
CA VAL A 130 -14.55 -14.35 11.45
C VAL A 130 -14.77 -14.62 12.93
N THR A 131 -13.73 -14.76 13.74
CA THR A 131 -13.86 -15.06 15.18
C THR A 131 -14.38 -13.85 15.96
N ARG A 132 -13.93 -12.63 15.61
CA ARG A 132 -14.55 -11.37 16.08
C ARG A 132 -16.02 -11.20 15.70
N ALA A 133 -16.52 -11.95 14.71
CA ALA A 133 -17.94 -11.97 14.34
C ALA A 133 -18.82 -12.71 15.36
N LEU A 134 -18.21 -13.65 16.09
CA LEU A 134 -18.85 -14.52 17.06
C LEU A 134 -18.70 -13.99 18.50
N ASP A 135 -17.77 -13.07 18.75
CA ASP A 135 -17.66 -12.31 20.00
C ASP A 135 -18.97 -11.58 20.29
N GLY A 136 -19.69 -12.01 21.35
CA GLY A 136 -21.00 -11.46 21.68
C GLY A 136 -22.05 -11.66 20.58
N ALA A 137 -22.00 -12.80 19.87
CA ALA A 137 -22.81 -13.18 18.71
C ALA A 137 -24.26 -12.63 18.67
N PRO A 138 -24.82 -12.36 17.47
CA PRO A 138 -26.15 -11.76 17.32
C PRO A 138 -27.24 -12.49 18.12
N GLN A 139 -28.22 -11.73 18.64
CA GLN A 139 -29.28 -12.22 19.53
C GLN A 139 -30.16 -13.35 18.97
N GLN A 140 -30.04 -13.65 17.68
CA GLN A 140 -30.87 -14.60 16.94
C GLN A 140 -30.12 -15.90 16.54
N ALA A 141 -28.80 -15.97 16.75
CA ALA A 141 -28.04 -17.20 16.47
C ALA A 141 -28.38 -18.29 17.50
N PRO A 142 -28.75 -19.52 17.09
CA PRO A 142 -29.11 -20.60 18.02
C PRO A 142 -27.92 -21.10 18.84
N HIS A 143 -26.74 -21.16 18.22
CA HIS A 143 -25.48 -21.60 18.80
C HIS A 143 -24.30 -20.81 18.23
N ARG A 144 -23.14 -20.86 18.88
CA ARG A 144 -21.86 -20.45 18.27
C ARG A 144 -21.32 -21.64 17.45
N PRO A 145 -21.06 -21.49 16.15
CA PRO A 145 -20.41 -22.54 15.36
C PRO A 145 -18.96 -22.79 15.81
N LEU A 146 -18.41 -23.95 15.46
CA LEU A 146 -16.98 -24.23 15.59
C LEU A 146 -16.22 -23.62 14.39
N VAL A 147 -15.11 -22.91 14.64
CA VAL A 147 -14.32 -22.24 13.60
C VAL A 147 -13.06 -23.04 13.28
N ILE A 148 -12.96 -23.52 12.05
CA ILE A 148 -11.78 -24.19 11.49
C ILE A 148 -11.03 -23.17 10.62
N CYS A 149 -9.70 -23.09 10.71
CA CYS A 149 -8.87 -22.30 9.80
C CYS A 149 -7.96 -23.21 8.96
N ASP A 150 -7.89 -23.00 7.66
CA ASP A 150 -6.92 -23.72 6.82
C ASP A 150 -5.47 -23.30 7.14
N LEU A 151 -4.57 -24.27 7.02
CA LEU A 151 -3.16 -24.07 6.79
C LEU A 151 -2.96 -23.98 5.26
N PRO A 152 -2.51 -22.82 4.74
CA PRO A 152 -2.38 -22.61 3.30
C PRO A 152 -1.13 -23.31 2.74
N PHE A 153 -1.07 -23.43 1.42
CA PHE A 153 0.02 -24.12 0.72
C PHE A 153 1.40 -23.65 1.18
N GLY A 154 2.28 -24.61 1.47
CA GLY A 154 3.65 -24.33 1.92
C GLY A 154 3.81 -23.99 3.41
N SER A 155 2.75 -23.65 4.14
CA SER A 155 2.88 -23.25 5.56
C SER A 155 3.19 -24.41 6.51
N TYR A 156 2.93 -25.64 6.08
CA TYR A 156 2.95 -26.83 6.92
C TYR A 156 3.92 -27.92 6.42
N THR A 157 4.87 -27.57 5.54
CA THR A 157 5.83 -28.52 4.88
C THR A 157 6.70 -29.35 5.82
N ARG A 158 6.74 -29.03 7.12
CA ARG A 158 7.44 -29.77 8.17
C ARG A 158 6.60 -29.74 9.46
N PRO A 159 6.74 -30.71 10.38
CA PRO A 159 5.96 -30.75 11.61
C PRO A 159 6.15 -29.51 12.52
N ASP A 160 7.36 -28.95 12.59
CA ASP A 160 7.64 -27.71 13.34
C ASP A 160 6.89 -26.51 12.73
N ALA A 161 6.97 -26.33 11.42
CA ALA A 161 6.27 -25.27 10.70
C ALA A 161 4.75 -25.42 10.77
N ALA A 162 4.24 -26.66 10.75
CA ALA A 162 2.83 -26.98 10.92
C ALA A 162 2.35 -26.58 12.34
N VAL A 163 3.07 -26.99 13.38
CA VAL A 163 2.75 -26.63 14.77
C VAL A 163 2.80 -25.11 14.99
N ASP A 164 3.87 -24.43 14.56
CA ASP A 164 3.99 -22.97 14.70
C ASP A 164 2.81 -22.25 14.02
N ASN A 165 2.49 -22.61 12.78
CA ASN A 165 1.42 -21.93 12.04
C ASN A 165 0.01 -22.31 12.54
N GLY A 166 -0.22 -23.55 12.99
CA GLY A 166 -1.47 -23.93 13.65
C GLY A 166 -1.67 -23.22 14.99
N VAL A 167 -0.60 -23.10 15.78
CA VAL A 167 -0.58 -22.31 17.02
C VAL A 167 -0.87 -20.82 16.72
N ARG A 168 -0.46 -20.28 15.58
CA ARG A 168 -0.83 -18.92 15.14
C ARG A 168 -2.30 -18.82 14.71
N CYS A 169 -2.86 -19.80 14.01
CA CYS A 169 -4.30 -19.83 13.72
C CYS A 169 -5.16 -19.82 15.00
N VAL A 170 -4.73 -20.54 16.05
CA VAL A 170 -5.40 -20.56 17.35
C VAL A 170 -5.14 -19.30 18.17
N LYS A 171 -3.90 -18.79 18.26
CA LYS A 171 -3.56 -17.63 19.13
C LYS A 171 -3.86 -16.27 18.49
N GLU A 172 -3.51 -16.08 17.22
CA GLU A 172 -3.70 -14.82 16.49
C GLU A 172 -5.08 -14.79 15.81
N GLY A 173 -5.46 -15.89 15.15
CA GLY A 173 -6.74 -16.04 14.46
C GLY A 173 -7.94 -16.33 15.38
N ARG A 174 -7.69 -16.93 16.56
CA ARG A 174 -8.72 -17.45 17.50
C ARG A 174 -9.59 -18.58 16.94
N ALA A 175 -9.04 -19.36 16.01
CA ALA A 175 -9.67 -20.60 15.53
C ALA A 175 -9.84 -21.61 16.67
N ASP A 176 -10.88 -22.44 16.59
CA ASP A 176 -11.09 -23.57 17.51
C ASP A 176 -10.35 -24.83 17.03
N ALA A 177 -10.06 -24.92 15.72
CA ALA A 177 -9.35 -26.03 15.07
C ALA A 177 -8.63 -25.57 13.77
N VAL A 178 -7.81 -26.43 13.18
CA VAL A 178 -7.19 -26.21 11.86
C VAL A 178 -7.54 -27.29 10.83
N LYS A 179 -7.52 -26.96 9.54
CA LYS A 179 -7.56 -27.91 8.41
C LYS A 179 -6.24 -27.90 7.65
N LEU A 180 -5.82 -29.04 7.10
CA LEU A 180 -4.67 -29.18 6.21
C LEU A 180 -4.86 -30.36 5.25
N GLU A 181 -4.16 -30.33 4.11
CA GLU A 181 -4.43 -31.24 2.98
C GLU A 181 -3.37 -32.34 2.82
N GLY A 182 -3.82 -33.57 2.55
CA GLY A 182 -2.99 -34.75 2.33
C GLY A 182 -3.32 -35.91 3.28
N GLY A 183 -2.73 -37.07 2.99
CA GLY A 183 -2.86 -38.31 3.79
C GLY A 183 -1.55 -39.12 3.78
N VAL A 184 -1.61 -40.43 4.01
CA VAL A 184 -0.41 -41.29 4.15
C VAL A 184 0.49 -41.29 2.92
N HIS A 185 -0.06 -41.05 1.72
CA HIS A 185 0.73 -40.98 0.49
C HIS A 185 1.50 -39.67 0.30
N ALA A 186 1.37 -38.73 1.24
CA ALA A 186 2.33 -37.67 1.51
C ALA A 186 2.81 -37.83 2.97
N PRO A 187 3.72 -38.80 3.27
CA PRO A 187 3.90 -39.32 4.64
C PRO A 187 4.13 -38.27 5.73
N ALA A 188 4.87 -37.20 5.41
CA ALA A 188 5.13 -36.09 6.33
C ALA A 188 3.85 -35.41 6.85
N VAL A 189 2.72 -35.52 6.13
CA VAL A 189 1.41 -35.00 6.57
C VAL A 189 0.93 -35.73 7.83
N ILE A 190 1.17 -37.03 7.95
CA ILE A 190 0.82 -37.80 9.15
C ILE A 190 1.67 -37.34 10.35
N ASP A 191 2.96 -37.05 10.15
CA ASP A 191 3.83 -36.47 11.19
C ASP A 191 3.37 -35.06 11.60
N GLN A 192 2.91 -34.25 10.64
CA GLN A 192 2.41 -32.88 10.85
C GLN A 192 1.09 -32.88 11.64
N VAL A 193 0.13 -33.74 11.28
CA VAL A 193 -1.13 -33.96 12.03
C VAL A 193 -0.82 -34.41 13.45
N THR A 194 0.00 -35.47 13.60
CA THR A 194 0.37 -36.03 14.91
C THR A 194 1.02 -34.98 15.81
N SER A 195 1.88 -34.13 15.25
CA SER A 195 2.56 -33.06 15.98
C SER A 195 1.63 -31.91 16.37
N LEU A 196 0.66 -31.54 15.52
CA LEU A 196 -0.38 -30.57 15.84
C LEU A 196 -1.29 -31.05 16.97
N VAL A 197 -1.74 -32.30 16.90
CA VAL A 197 -2.57 -32.94 17.94
C VAL A 197 -1.79 -33.05 19.25
N ALA A 198 -0.52 -33.45 19.22
CA ALA A 198 0.35 -33.49 20.40
C ALA A 198 0.63 -32.10 20.99
N ALA A 199 0.63 -31.04 20.18
CA ALA A 199 0.71 -29.65 20.62
C ALA A 199 -0.64 -29.08 21.15
N GLY A 200 -1.71 -29.89 21.16
CA GLY A 200 -3.04 -29.50 21.63
C GLY A 200 -3.86 -28.69 20.61
N VAL A 201 -3.49 -28.69 19.33
CA VAL A 201 -4.24 -28.05 18.25
C VAL A 201 -5.14 -29.10 17.57
N PRO A 202 -6.48 -28.98 17.62
CA PRO A 202 -7.36 -29.95 16.96
C PRO A 202 -7.27 -29.85 15.43
N VAL A 203 -7.21 -31.00 14.75
CA VAL A 203 -7.02 -31.08 13.29
C VAL A 203 -8.21 -31.72 12.59
N MET A 204 -8.63 -31.11 11.48
CA MET A 204 -9.50 -31.69 10.46
C MET A 204 -8.64 -32.06 9.25
N GLY A 205 -8.67 -33.31 8.81
CA GLY A 205 -7.93 -33.73 7.60
C GLY A 205 -8.67 -33.32 6.31
N HIS A 206 -7.96 -33.22 5.18
CA HIS A 206 -8.57 -33.08 3.86
C HIS A 206 -7.96 -34.03 2.83
N ILE A 207 -8.80 -34.89 2.24
CA ILE A 207 -8.44 -35.85 1.19
C ILE A 207 -9.51 -35.92 0.09
N GLY A 208 -9.20 -36.64 -0.98
CA GLY A 208 -9.92 -36.55 -2.24
C GLY A 208 -9.13 -35.66 -3.19
N LEU A 209 -9.79 -34.74 -3.89
CA LEU A 209 -9.10 -33.65 -4.58
C LEU A 209 -8.62 -32.62 -3.54
N THR A 210 -7.32 -32.36 -3.48
CA THR A 210 -6.74 -31.36 -2.58
C THR A 210 -6.30 -30.14 -3.41
N PRO A 211 -7.06 -29.02 -3.40
CA PRO A 211 -6.81 -27.86 -4.27
C PRO A 211 -5.36 -27.35 -4.25
N GLN A 212 -4.70 -27.38 -3.09
CA GLN A 212 -3.32 -26.90 -2.95
C GLN A 212 -2.29 -27.71 -3.75
N THR A 213 -2.61 -28.96 -4.10
CA THR A 213 -1.75 -29.83 -4.93
C THR A 213 -2.39 -30.18 -6.28
N ALA A 214 -3.53 -29.59 -6.64
CA ALA A 214 -4.30 -29.93 -7.84
C ALA A 214 -3.46 -29.89 -9.14
N SER A 215 -2.48 -28.99 -9.26
CA SER A 215 -1.55 -28.96 -10.40
C SER A 215 -0.69 -30.23 -10.54
N ALA A 216 -0.26 -30.84 -9.42
CA ALA A 216 0.43 -32.12 -9.42
C ALA A 216 -0.52 -33.31 -9.65
N MET A 217 -1.82 -33.14 -9.37
CA MET A 217 -2.88 -34.11 -9.67
C MET A 217 -3.41 -34.04 -11.11
N GLY A 218 -2.88 -33.12 -11.94
CA GLY A 218 -3.32 -32.91 -13.33
C GLY A 218 -4.56 -32.00 -13.47
N GLY A 219 -5.00 -31.35 -12.40
CA GLY A 219 -6.13 -30.42 -12.36
C GLY A 219 -7.30 -30.89 -11.49
N TYR A 220 -8.41 -30.16 -11.56
CA TYR A 220 -9.61 -30.39 -10.75
C TYR A 220 -10.38 -31.63 -11.24
N HIS A 221 -10.01 -32.80 -10.72
CA HIS A 221 -10.51 -34.10 -11.17
C HIS A 221 -11.08 -34.94 -10.02
N VAL A 222 -12.12 -35.72 -10.33
CA VAL A 222 -12.78 -36.63 -9.37
C VAL A 222 -11.86 -37.80 -9.05
N GLN A 223 -11.56 -37.98 -7.76
CA GLN A 223 -10.66 -39.02 -7.25
C GLN A 223 -11.41 -40.34 -7.00
N GLY A 224 -10.73 -41.41 -6.57
CA GLY A 224 -11.39 -42.68 -6.21
C GLY A 224 -12.17 -43.37 -7.34
N ARG A 225 -11.83 -43.10 -8.61
CA ARG A 225 -12.55 -43.65 -9.79
C ARG A 225 -12.21 -45.10 -10.14
N SER A 226 -11.09 -45.62 -9.65
CA SER A 226 -10.69 -47.02 -9.76
C SER A 226 -10.63 -47.65 -8.38
N GLU A 227 -10.74 -48.98 -8.30
CA GLU A 227 -10.63 -49.75 -7.06
C GLU A 227 -9.38 -49.37 -6.25
N ALA A 228 -8.19 -49.39 -6.90
CA ALA A 228 -6.94 -48.99 -6.29
C ALA A 228 -6.97 -47.55 -5.75
N ALA A 229 -7.58 -46.59 -6.47
CA ALA A 229 -7.68 -45.21 -6.02
C ALA A 229 -8.75 -45.00 -4.92
N ALA A 230 -9.75 -45.87 -4.84
CA ALA A 230 -10.76 -45.84 -3.78
C ALA A 230 -10.23 -46.45 -2.48
N LEU A 231 -9.52 -47.59 -2.57
CA LEU A 231 -8.78 -48.19 -1.46
C LEU A 231 -7.72 -47.23 -0.92
N LYS A 232 -7.00 -46.52 -1.80
CA LYS A 232 -6.06 -45.46 -1.44
C LYS A 232 -6.69 -44.37 -0.56
N LEU A 233 -7.89 -43.90 -0.93
CA LEU A 233 -8.62 -42.88 -0.14
C LEU A 233 -9.14 -43.42 1.20
N LEU A 234 -9.48 -44.72 1.28
CA LEU A 234 -9.82 -45.36 2.55
C LEU A 234 -8.58 -45.47 3.45
N GLU A 235 -7.43 -45.85 2.90
CA GLU A 235 -6.16 -45.90 3.60
C GLU A 235 -5.75 -44.51 4.14
N ASP A 236 -5.72 -43.49 3.27
CA ASP A 236 -5.51 -42.08 3.65
C ASP A 236 -6.44 -41.65 4.81
N ALA A 237 -7.73 -42.01 4.76
CA ALA A 237 -8.70 -41.66 5.78
C ALA A 237 -8.44 -42.34 7.13
N MET A 238 -8.09 -43.63 7.12
CA MET A 238 -7.77 -44.38 8.33
C MET A 238 -6.49 -43.84 8.98
N PHE A 239 -5.44 -43.57 8.20
CA PHE A 239 -4.21 -42.98 8.75
C PHE A 239 -4.44 -41.59 9.37
N LEU A 240 -5.31 -40.76 8.79
CA LEU A 240 -5.68 -39.46 9.38
C LEU A 240 -6.49 -39.61 10.68
N GLN A 241 -7.35 -40.63 10.79
CA GLN A 241 -8.06 -40.94 12.04
C GLN A 241 -7.06 -41.33 13.14
N GLU A 242 -6.17 -42.28 12.88
CA GLU A 242 -5.20 -42.77 13.87
C GLU A 242 -4.16 -41.70 14.25
N ALA A 243 -3.87 -40.74 13.36
CA ALA A 243 -3.06 -39.55 13.66
C ALA A 243 -3.78 -38.51 14.56
N GLY A 244 -5.07 -38.70 14.85
CA GLY A 244 -5.85 -37.87 15.77
C GLY A 244 -6.69 -36.77 15.13
N CYS A 245 -6.99 -36.83 13.82
CA CYS A 245 -7.99 -35.93 13.23
C CYS A 245 -9.37 -36.14 13.88
N PHE A 246 -10.08 -35.06 14.19
CA PHE A 246 -11.44 -35.18 14.77
C PHE A 246 -12.54 -35.32 13.70
N ALA A 247 -12.24 -34.97 12.46
CA ALA A 247 -13.11 -35.06 11.29
C ALA A 247 -12.25 -35.04 10.01
N ILE A 248 -12.82 -35.48 8.88
CA ILE A 248 -12.13 -35.49 7.57
C ILE A 248 -13.03 -34.89 6.48
N VAL A 249 -12.52 -33.91 5.72
CA VAL A 249 -13.17 -33.43 4.49
C VAL A 249 -12.90 -34.41 3.35
N LEU A 250 -13.95 -34.72 2.58
CA LEU A 250 -13.87 -35.51 1.35
C LEU A 250 -14.29 -34.64 0.15
N GLU A 251 -13.34 -34.25 -0.70
CA GLU A 251 -13.62 -33.43 -1.89
C GLU A 251 -13.59 -34.24 -3.20
N MET A 252 -14.64 -34.07 -4.01
CA MET A 252 -14.80 -34.67 -5.35
C MET A 252 -14.55 -36.19 -5.39
N VAL A 253 -15.16 -36.94 -4.45
CA VAL A 253 -15.13 -38.41 -4.37
C VAL A 253 -16.47 -39.01 -4.85
N PRO A 254 -16.51 -40.13 -5.59
CA PRO A 254 -17.76 -40.80 -5.96
C PRO A 254 -18.60 -41.16 -4.73
N GLY A 255 -19.89 -40.79 -4.73
CA GLY A 255 -20.69 -40.77 -3.51
C GLY A 255 -20.82 -42.11 -2.77
N LYS A 256 -20.80 -43.25 -3.47
CA LYS A 256 -20.79 -44.57 -2.82
C LYS A 256 -19.44 -44.97 -2.22
N ILE A 257 -18.33 -44.40 -2.70
CA ILE A 257 -17.01 -44.55 -2.06
C ILE A 257 -16.94 -43.68 -0.81
N ALA A 258 -17.42 -42.43 -0.88
CA ALA A 258 -17.49 -41.54 0.29
C ALA A 258 -18.42 -42.09 1.39
N GLU A 259 -19.59 -42.63 1.03
CA GLU A 259 -20.51 -43.33 1.94
C GLU A 259 -19.83 -44.51 2.63
N HIS A 260 -19.09 -45.33 1.88
CA HIS A 260 -18.40 -46.49 2.44
C HIS A 260 -17.20 -46.11 3.33
N ILE A 261 -16.38 -45.14 2.93
CA ILE A 261 -15.31 -44.58 3.77
C ILE A 261 -15.88 -44.07 5.08
N THR A 262 -16.99 -43.32 5.03
CA THR A 262 -17.67 -42.82 6.23
C THR A 262 -18.07 -43.97 7.16
N GLN A 263 -18.66 -45.05 6.62
CA GLN A 263 -19.05 -46.24 7.39
C GLN A 263 -17.88 -47.00 8.04
N GLN A 264 -16.63 -46.81 7.59
CA GLN A 264 -15.44 -47.41 8.23
C GLN A 264 -14.84 -46.52 9.34
N LEU A 265 -15.22 -45.24 9.42
CA LEU A 265 -14.62 -44.28 10.34
C LEU A 265 -15.44 -44.07 11.62
N SER A 266 -14.73 -43.97 12.75
CA SER A 266 -15.28 -43.55 14.04
C SER A 266 -15.47 -42.02 14.15
N ILE A 267 -14.85 -41.26 13.25
CA ILE A 267 -14.93 -39.80 13.14
C ILE A 267 -15.78 -39.38 11.92
N PRO A 268 -16.48 -38.23 12.00
CA PRO A 268 -17.34 -37.77 10.91
C PRO A 268 -16.57 -37.32 9.66
N THR A 269 -17.19 -37.55 8.51
CA THR A 269 -16.75 -37.02 7.21
C THR A 269 -17.59 -35.81 6.78
N ILE A 270 -16.97 -34.80 6.17
CA ILE A 270 -17.68 -33.64 5.62
C ILE A 270 -17.48 -33.62 4.10
N GLY A 271 -18.55 -33.84 3.34
CA GLY A 271 -18.48 -33.96 1.88
C GLY A 271 -18.57 -32.63 1.15
N ILE A 272 -17.79 -32.47 0.08
CA ILE A 272 -17.97 -31.42 -0.94
C ILE A 272 -17.81 -32.04 -2.33
N GLY A 273 -18.90 -32.13 -3.07
CA GLY A 273 -18.97 -33.00 -4.26
C GLY A 273 -18.85 -34.50 -3.98
N ALA A 274 -18.84 -34.92 -2.71
CA ALA A 274 -18.76 -36.31 -2.28
C ALA A 274 -20.13 -36.99 -2.05
N GLY A 275 -21.24 -36.34 -2.42
CA GLY A 275 -22.60 -36.85 -2.24
C GLY A 275 -23.08 -36.86 -0.78
N ALA A 276 -24.32 -37.31 -0.59
CA ALA A 276 -25.04 -37.24 0.69
C ALA A 276 -24.73 -38.42 1.66
N GLY A 277 -23.72 -39.25 1.36
CA GLY A 277 -23.32 -40.38 2.21
C GLY A 277 -22.31 -40.01 3.32
N SER A 278 -21.81 -38.77 3.31
CA SER A 278 -20.93 -38.23 4.36
C SER A 278 -21.73 -37.73 5.58
N SER A 279 -21.10 -37.70 6.75
CA SER A 279 -21.70 -37.25 8.02
C SER A 279 -22.16 -35.79 8.02
N GLY A 280 -21.61 -34.97 7.12
CA GLY A 280 -22.03 -33.60 6.87
C GLY A 280 -21.65 -33.12 5.47
N GLN A 281 -21.90 -31.84 5.17
CA GLN A 281 -21.54 -31.21 3.90
C GLN A 281 -20.87 -29.84 4.11
N VAL A 282 -19.97 -29.46 3.19
CA VAL A 282 -19.41 -28.10 3.09
C VAL A 282 -19.61 -27.53 1.69
N LEU A 283 -19.86 -26.22 1.61
CA LEU A 283 -19.82 -25.43 0.38
C LEU A 283 -19.17 -24.06 0.63
N VAL A 284 -18.73 -23.42 -0.46
CA VAL A 284 -18.25 -22.04 -0.45
C VAL A 284 -19.45 -21.07 -0.32
N PHE A 285 -19.36 -20.13 0.62
CA PHE A 285 -20.42 -19.14 0.90
C PHE A 285 -20.86 -18.38 -0.36
N HIS A 286 -19.91 -17.94 -1.18
CA HIS A 286 -20.16 -17.15 -2.39
C HIS A 286 -20.96 -17.90 -3.46
N ASP A 287 -20.73 -19.20 -3.62
CA ASP A 287 -21.53 -20.06 -4.49
C ASP A 287 -22.96 -20.18 -3.94
N VAL A 288 -23.08 -20.49 -2.65
CA VAL A 288 -24.37 -20.71 -1.97
C VAL A 288 -25.27 -19.48 -2.03
N VAL A 289 -24.71 -18.26 -1.89
CA VAL A 289 -25.50 -17.03 -2.00
C VAL A 289 -25.63 -16.50 -3.43
N GLY A 290 -24.92 -17.06 -4.42
CA GLY A 290 -24.89 -16.57 -5.79
C GLY A 290 -24.28 -15.16 -5.90
N MET A 291 -23.02 -15.01 -5.48
CA MET A 291 -22.29 -13.73 -5.53
C MET A 291 -21.66 -13.45 -6.91
N PHE A 292 -21.35 -14.49 -7.70
CA PHE A 292 -20.61 -14.40 -8.96
C PHE A 292 -21.25 -15.20 -10.09
N ASP A 293 -21.25 -14.63 -11.30
CA ASP A 293 -21.96 -15.20 -12.47
C ASP A 293 -21.09 -16.12 -13.36
N LYS A 294 -19.75 -16.10 -13.21
CA LYS A 294 -18.82 -16.66 -14.21
C LYS A 294 -18.59 -18.17 -14.15
N PHE A 295 -18.74 -18.80 -12.99
CA PHE A 295 -18.58 -20.25 -12.82
C PHE A 295 -19.33 -20.71 -11.57
N VAL A 296 -20.02 -21.85 -11.66
CA VAL A 296 -20.64 -22.55 -10.52
C VAL A 296 -20.22 -24.02 -10.61
N PRO A 297 -19.51 -24.58 -9.62
CA PRO A 297 -19.15 -25.99 -9.62
C PRO A 297 -20.39 -26.90 -9.68
N LYS A 298 -20.35 -27.99 -10.45
CA LYS A 298 -21.52 -28.88 -10.66
C LYS A 298 -22.09 -29.53 -9.38
N PHE A 299 -21.32 -29.55 -8.30
CA PHE A 299 -21.75 -30.03 -6.98
C PHE A 299 -22.32 -28.92 -6.08
N SER A 300 -22.13 -27.66 -6.46
CA SER A 300 -22.54 -26.49 -5.68
C SER A 300 -23.95 -26.06 -6.08
N LYS A 301 -24.80 -25.78 -5.08
CA LYS A 301 -26.17 -25.32 -5.28
C LYS A 301 -26.30 -23.88 -4.80
N GLN A 302 -26.69 -22.98 -5.69
CA GLN A 302 -27.06 -21.62 -5.34
C GLN A 302 -28.44 -21.62 -4.67
N TYR A 303 -28.56 -20.95 -3.53
CA TYR A 303 -29.80 -20.74 -2.77
C TYR A 303 -30.34 -19.31 -2.90
N ALA A 304 -29.52 -18.39 -3.42
CA ALA A 304 -29.89 -17.01 -3.74
C ALA A 304 -29.13 -16.53 -4.99
N GLN A 305 -29.42 -15.30 -5.43
CA GLN A 305 -28.67 -14.57 -6.46
C GLN A 305 -28.27 -13.20 -5.91
N ALA A 306 -27.46 -13.21 -4.85
CA ALA A 306 -27.07 -12.02 -4.10
C ALA A 306 -26.36 -10.98 -4.97
N GLY A 307 -25.50 -11.40 -5.91
CA GLY A 307 -24.81 -10.51 -6.83
C GLY A 307 -25.77 -9.64 -7.65
N ALA A 308 -26.83 -10.25 -8.20
CA ALA A 308 -27.88 -9.53 -8.93
C ALA A 308 -28.63 -8.53 -8.04
N ILE A 309 -29.04 -8.96 -6.83
CA ILE A 309 -29.78 -8.12 -5.86
C ILE A 309 -28.94 -6.92 -5.41
N ILE A 310 -27.66 -7.11 -5.11
CA ILE A 310 -26.72 -6.05 -4.75
C ILE A 310 -26.53 -5.10 -5.92
N ALA A 311 -26.37 -5.62 -7.14
CA ALA A 311 -26.20 -4.81 -8.34
C ALA A 311 -27.46 -3.97 -8.66
N ASP A 312 -28.68 -4.49 -8.43
CA ASP A 312 -29.92 -3.74 -8.59
C ASP A 312 -30.11 -2.65 -7.52
N ALA A 313 -29.72 -2.91 -6.27
CA ALA A 313 -29.71 -1.89 -5.22
C ALA A 313 -28.75 -0.73 -5.57
N LEU A 314 -27.54 -1.06 -6.06
CA LEU A 314 -26.56 -0.06 -6.52
C LEU A 314 -27.01 0.69 -7.78
N ARG A 315 -27.65 0.01 -8.75
CA ARG A 315 -28.29 0.64 -9.92
C ARG A 315 -29.38 1.62 -9.50
N SER A 316 -30.22 1.24 -8.53
CA SER A 316 -31.32 2.07 -8.02
C SER A 316 -30.80 3.33 -7.33
N PHE A 317 -29.84 3.18 -6.40
CA PHE A 317 -29.18 4.31 -5.75
C PHE A 317 -28.50 5.26 -6.75
N HIS A 318 -27.82 4.71 -7.76
CA HIS A 318 -27.23 5.52 -8.83
C HIS A 318 -28.29 6.31 -9.60
N ALA A 319 -29.40 5.66 -9.98
CA ALA A 319 -30.51 6.32 -10.68
C ALA A 319 -31.15 7.44 -9.83
N ASP A 320 -31.39 7.20 -8.54
CA ASP A 320 -31.95 8.21 -7.62
C ASP A 320 -31.04 9.42 -7.48
N VAL A 321 -29.71 9.23 -7.43
CA VAL A 321 -28.73 10.32 -7.39
C VAL A 321 -28.67 11.09 -8.72
N GLN A 322 -28.68 10.40 -9.87
CA GLN A 322 -28.68 11.07 -11.18
C GLN A 322 -29.98 11.84 -11.45
N ALA A 323 -31.12 11.34 -10.96
CA ALA A 323 -32.42 12.01 -11.06
C ALA A 323 -32.62 13.14 -10.04
N GLY A 324 -31.70 13.29 -9.06
CA GLY A 324 -31.89 14.20 -7.92
C GLY A 324 -33.03 13.80 -6.98
N ALA A 325 -33.48 12.55 -7.03
CA ALA A 325 -34.47 11.98 -6.12
C ALA A 325 -33.86 11.66 -4.75
N PHE A 326 -32.56 11.35 -4.69
CA PHE A 326 -31.78 11.24 -3.46
C PHE A 326 -30.67 12.31 -3.40
N PRO A 327 -30.46 12.99 -2.26
CA PRO A 327 -31.19 12.87 -0.99
C PRO A 327 -32.56 13.56 -1.01
N THR A 328 -33.57 12.93 -0.38
CA THR A 328 -34.85 13.60 -0.11
C THR A 328 -34.71 14.60 1.06
N LYS A 329 -35.77 15.38 1.34
CA LYS A 329 -35.83 16.26 2.52
C LYS A 329 -35.61 15.54 3.86
N GLU A 330 -36.01 14.28 3.96
CA GLU A 330 -35.84 13.45 5.17
C GLU A 330 -34.36 13.06 5.38
N HIS A 331 -33.59 13.00 4.28
CA HIS A 331 -32.16 12.73 4.25
C HIS A 331 -31.32 14.02 4.26
N THR A 332 -31.92 15.19 4.51
CA THR A 332 -31.28 16.51 4.38
C THR A 332 -31.51 17.37 5.62
N PHE A 333 -30.43 17.80 6.28
CA PHE A 333 -30.53 18.74 7.41
C PHE A 333 -30.96 20.14 6.95
N LEU A 334 -32.01 20.69 7.58
CA LEU A 334 -32.59 21.97 7.20
C LEU A 334 -31.96 23.15 7.97
N ILE A 335 -31.63 24.23 7.25
CA ILE A 335 -31.16 25.49 7.83
C ILE A 335 -32.31 26.50 7.97
N LYS A 336 -32.33 27.27 9.07
CA LYS A 336 -33.31 28.35 9.28
C LYS A 336 -33.13 29.46 8.23
N SER A 337 -34.21 29.86 7.57
CA SER A 337 -34.17 30.84 6.46
C SER A 337 -33.46 32.15 6.81
N ALA A 338 -33.63 32.67 8.03
CA ALA A 338 -32.93 33.88 8.48
C ALA A 338 -31.40 33.72 8.52
N VAL A 339 -30.90 32.53 8.90
CA VAL A 339 -29.46 32.22 8.91
C VAL A 339 -28.94 32.09 7.47
N LEU A 340 -29.69 31.40 6.59
CA LEU A 340 -29.35 31.29 5.18
C LEU A 340 -29.36 32.65 4.46
N SER A 341 -30.27 33.56 4.82
CA SER A 341 -30.31 34.92 4.29
C SER A 341 -29.11 35.75 4.77
N SER A 342 -28.83 35.79 6.09
CA SER A 342 -27.64 36.48 6.59
C SER A 342 -26.33 35.86 6.08
N PHE A 343 -26.31 34.56 5.78
CA PHE A 343 -25.18 33.92 5.11
C PHE A 343 -25.05 34.40 3.67
N ARG A 344 -26.13 34.39 2.86
CA ARG A 344 -26.11 34.85 1.46
C ARG A 344 -25.78 36.33 1.30
N GLU A 345 -26.17 37.16 2.27
CA GLU A 345 -25.82 38.59 2.33
C GLU A 345 -24.31 38.80 2.59
N LYS A 346 -23.72 38.02 3.50
CA LYS A 346 -22.33 38.19 3.96
C LYS A 346 -21.32 37.34 3.20
N ALA A 347 -21.73 36.24 2.59
CA ALA A 347 -20.84 35.34 1.86
C ALA A 347 -20.12 36.03 0.69
N PRO A 348 -20.75 36.90 -0.13
CA PRO A 348 -20.04 37.62 -1.19
C PRO A 348 -18.94 38.55 -0.67
N SER A 349 -19.19 39.30 0.42
CA SER A 349 -18.19 40.20 1.00
C SER A 349 -17.10 39.45 1.77
N VAL A 350 -17.46 38.38 2.48
CA VAL A 350 -16.48 37.48 3.14
C VAL A 350 -15.62 36.76 2.10
N ALA A 351 -16.19 36.27 0.99
CA ALA A 351 -15.45 35.63 -0.09
C ALA A 351 -14.57 36.62 -0.86
N ALA A 352 -15.10 37.80 -1.22
CA ALA A 352 -14.30 38.86 -1.84
C ALA A 352 -13.13 39.27 -0.94
N SER A 353 -13.40 39.50 0.36
CA SER A 353 -12.37 39.86 1.34
C SER A 353 -11.39 38.71 1.63
N ALA A 354 -11.79 37.44 1.48
CA ALA A 354 -10.88 36.29 1.56
C ALA A 354 -9.98 36.17 0.32
N VAL A 355 -10.53 36.35 -0.88
CA VAL A 355 -9.78 36.42 -2.14
C VAL A 355 -8.85 37.63 -2.16
N GLU A 356 -9.27 38.76 -1.60
CA GLU A 356 -8.46 39.97 -1.46
C GLU A 356 -7.36 39.82 -0.41
N ARG A 357 -7.61 39.17 0.74
CA ARG A 357 -6.55 38.76 1.68
C ARG A 357 -5.56 37.79 1.03
N ALA A 358 -6.03 36.80 0.27
CA ALA A 358 -5.14 35.88 -0.44
C ALA A 358 -4.27 36.60 -1.48
N ARG A 359 -4.86 37.52 -2.28
CA ARG A 359 -4.11 38.37 -3.22
C ARG A 359 -3.14 39.33 -2.53
N ALA A 360 -3.52 39.91 -1.38
CA ALA A 360 -2.65 40.77 -0.60
C ALA A 360 -1.48 39.99 0.04
N ALA A 361 -1.71 38.75 0.49
CA ALA A 361 -0.65 37.86 0.98
C ALA A 361 0.34 37.50 -0.15
N VAL A 362 -0.15 37.26 -1.38
CA VAL A 362 0.70 37.03 -2.56
C VAL A 362 1.48 38.30 -2.96
N ASN A 363 0.86 39.49 -2.90
CA ASN A 363 1.50 40.73 -3.37
C ASN A 363 2.44 41.37 -2.33
N ASN A 364 2.19 41.22 -1.03
CA ASN A 364 2.99 41.88 0.02
C ASN A 364 4.29 41.15 0.38
N GLY A 365 4.67 40.10 -0.37
CA GLY A 365 6.02 39.53 -0.31
C GLY A 365 7.14 40.47 -0.80
N SER A 366 6.81 41.69 -1.24
CA SER A 366 7.75 42.63 -1.86
C SER A 366 7.54 44.09 -1.42
N MET A 367 7.75 44.40 -0.13
CA MET A 367 8.44 45.61 0.37
C MET A 367 8.54 45.59 1.92
N GLY A 368 9.55 46.28 2.48
CA GLY A 368 9.96 46.11 3.88
C GLY A 368 9.54 47.21 4.87
N HIS A 369 9.77 46.90 6.15
CA HIS A 369 9.85 47.76 7.36
C HIS A 369 9.07 49.08 7.44
N GLY A 370 8.17 49.16 8.44
CA GLY A 370 7.65 50.41 9.00
C GLY A 370 7.10 50.23 10.43
N HIS A 371 7.33 51.20 11.33
CA HIS A 371 6.78 51.21 12.70
C HIS A 371 5.34 51.75 12.74
N GLY A 372 4.51 51.26 13.68
CA GLY A 372 3.20 51.86 14.00
C GLY A 372 2.50 51.21 15.20
N ALA A 373 2.18 51.99 16.24
CA ALA A 373 1.61 51.48 17.49
C ALA A 373 0.08 51.36 17.46
N GLY A 374 -0.48 50.37 18.18
CA GLY A 374 -1.92 50.20 18.40
C GLY A 374 -2.23 49.71 19.82
N LYS A 375 -3.23 50.31 20.49
CA LYS A 375 -3.57 50.07 21.91
C LYS A 375 -4.90 49.31 22.07
N GLN A 376 -5.01 48.63 23.22
CA GLN A 376 -6.25 48.18 23.89
C GLN A 376 -7.02 47.00 23.23
N GLY A 377 -7.71 46.15 24.00
CA GLY A 377 -7.85 46.19 25.47
C GLY A 377 -8.37 44.89 26.10
N ARG A 378 -8.05 44.70 27.39
CA ARG A 378 -8.53 43.59 28.23
C ARG A 378 -10.04 43.64 28.46
N ARG A 379 -10.68 42.47 28.54
CA ARG A 379 -11.82 42.25 29.44
C ARG A 379 -11.77 40.87 30.09
N SER A 380 -11.62 40.86 31.41
CA SER A 380 -11.69 39.69 32.27
C SER A 380 -13.08 39.55 32.89
N TYR A 381 -13.50 38.33 33.22
CA TYR A 381 -14.55 38.10 34.23
C TYR A 381 -14.11 37.03 35.24
N HIS A 382 -14.44 37.25 36.50
CA HIS A 382 -14.19 36.32 37.62
C HIS A 382 -15.34 35.35 37.82
N SER A 383 -15.06 34.20 38.43
CA SER A 383 -15.74 33.64 39.64
C SER A 383 -15.60 32.10 39.68
N SER A 384 -15.61 31.41 40.81
CA SER A 384 -15.22 31.77 42.19
C SER A 384 -15.13 30.49 43.04
N THR A 385 -14.21 30.42 44.01
CA THR A 385 -14.03 29.25 44.89
C THR A 385 -14.98 29.22 46.11
N ARG A 386 -15.38 27.99 46.49
CA ARG A 386 -15.86 27.44 47.79
C ARG A 386 -15.94 25.92 47.58
N GLY A 387 -15.62 25.00 48.49
CA GLY A 387 -15.65 25.01 49.97
C GLY A 387 -16.72 23.99 50.43
N LEU A 388 -16.55 23.16 51.46
CA LEU A 388 -15.55 23.05 52.53
C LEU A 388 -15.48 21.60 53.10
N ASP A 389 -14.47 21.30 53.93
CA ASP A 389 -14.47 20.50 55.19
C ASP A 389 -15.06 19.05 55.27
N SER A 390 -14.67 18.16 56.21
CA SER A 390 -13.45 17.97 57.03
C SER A 390 -13.54 16.63 57.83
N ARG A 391 -12.41 16.16 58.42
CA ARG A 391 -12.27 15.05 59.43
C ARG A 391 -12.48 13.61 58.90
N GLY A 392 -11.79 12.57 59.40
CA GLY A 392 -10.63 12.51 60.30
C GLY A 392 -10.53 11.21 61.13
N SER A 393 -9.31 10.66 61.34
CA SER A 393 -8.94 9.49 62.19
C SER A 393 -9.46 8.09 61.73
N SER A 394 -8.78 6.94 61.94
CA SER A 394 -7.44 6.61 62.52
C SER A 394 -7.01 5.14 62.21
N SER A 395 -5.84 4.73 62.74
CA SER A 395 -5.32 3.35 62.98
C SER A 395 -4.77 2.50 61.81
N SER A 396 -3.57 2.87 61.35
CA SER A 396 -2.35 2.04 61.33
C SER A 396 -2.42 0.51 61.13
N ALA A 397 -1.75 0.04 60.06
CA ALA A 397 -0.75 -1.02 60.12
C ALA A 397 0.37 -0.70 59.11
N THR A 398 1.64 -0.90 59.48
CA THR A 398 2.83 -0.51 58.68
C THR A 398 3.40 -1.68 57.88
N VAL A 399 3.89 -1.38 56.67
CA VAL A 399 4.93 -2.15 55.97
C VAL A 399 5.90 -1.13 55.35
N ASP A 400 7.19 -1.43 55.38
CA ASP A 400 8.28 -0.45 55.20
C ASP A 400 8.54 -0.01 53.75
N ALA A 401 9.11 1.19 53.59
CA ALA A 401 9.61 1.70 52.32
C ALA A 401 10.79 2.70 52.47
N ASP A 402 11.63 2.55 53.51
CA ASP A 402 12.88 3.32 53.62
C ASP A 402 13.94 2.75 52.65
N LEU A 403 13.96 3.29 51.43
CA LEU A 403 15.12 3.23 50.53
C LEU A 403 15.65 4.64 50.32
N ALA A 404 16.71 4.99 51.04
CA ALA A 404 17.46 6.21 50.80
C ALA A 404 18.02 6.19 49.37
N HIS A 405 17.53 7.06 48.50
CA HIS A 405 17.90 7.10 47.09
C HIS A 405 19.37 7.50 46.85
N GLU A 406 20.05 8.01 47.89
CA GLU A 406 21.50 8.25 47.95
C GLU A 406 22.33 6.94 47.98
N ASP A 407 21.71 5.81 48.31
CA ASP A 407 22.35 4.49 48.40
C ASP A 407 22.20 3.61 47.14
N LEU A 408 21.68 4.14 46.04
CA LEU A 408 21.44 3.40 44.80
C LEU A 408 22.67 3.29 43.90
N ASN A 409 22.88 2.11 43.31
CA ASN A 409 23.80 1.91 42.19
C ASN A 409 23.03 2.03 40.86
N VAL A 410 23.49 2.90 39.96
CA VAL A 410 22.73 3.31 38.77
C VAL A 410 23.53 3.08 37.49
N ALA A 411 23.03 2.22 36.60
CA ALA A 411 23.63 1.98 35.29
C ALA A 411 22.93 2.81 34.20
N VAL A 412 23.65 3.76 33.59
CA VAL A 412 23.16 4.52 32.43
C VAL A 412 23.65 3.85 31.15
N ILE A 413 22.75 3.20 30.41
CA ILE A 413 23.09 2.37 29.25
C ILE A 413 22.96 3.22 27.98
N GLY A 414 24.11 3.61 27.41
CA GLY A 414 24.22 4.36 26.16
C GLY A 414 25.06 5.64 26.31
N GLY A 415 26.32 5.60 25.87
CA GLY A 415 27.29 6.73 25.89
C GLY A 415 26.98 7.90 24.93
N GLY A 416 25.73 8.08 24.50
CA GLY A 416 25.30 9.22 23.70
C GLY A 416 25.19 10.51 24.51
N ALA A 417 24.70 11.60 23.90
CA ALA A 417 24.61 12.90 24.54
C ALA A 417 23.76 12.89 25.82
N MET A 418 22.51 12.41 25.76
CA MET A 418 21.62 12.36 26.94
C MET A 418 22.10 11.37 28.00
N GLY A 419 22.62 10.20 27.61
CA GLY A 419 23.20 9.25 28.57
C GLY A 419 24.45 9.79 29.27
N SER A 420 25.29 10.54 28.56
CA SER A 420 26.44 11.24 29.16
C SER A 420 26.01 12.38 30.08
N LEU A 421 24.96 13.15 29.74
CA LEU A 421 24.40 14.18 30.61
C LEU A 421 23.80 13.58 31.89
N LEU A 422 23.00 12.52 31.75
CA LEU A 422 22.40 11.80 32.88
C LEU A 422 23.48 11.20 33.79
N ALA A 423 24.46 10.49 33.23
CA ALA A 423 25.56 9.94 34.01
C ALA A 423 26.40 11.04 34.68
N ALA A 424 26.61 12.19 34.02
CA ALA A 424 27.32 13.31 34.63
C ALA A 424 26.56 13.89 35.82
N ARG A 425 25.27 14.24 35.65
CA ARG A 425 24.42 14.80 36.71
C ARG A 425 24.20 13.84 37.88
N LEU A 426 23.92 12.57 37.61
CA LEU A 426 23.83 11.54 38.65
C LEU A 426 25.20 11.32 39.32
N GLY A 427 26.31 11.48 38.58
CA GLY A 427 27.68 11.42 39.09
C GLY A 427 28.13 12.65 39.89
N GLU A 428 27.32 13.73 39.93
CA GLU A 428 27.47 14.85 40.86
C GLU A 428 26.85 14.52 42.23
N THR A 429 25.76 13.73 42.28
CA THR A 429 25.04 13.38 43.52
C THR A 429 25.43 12.03 44.11
N LEU A 430 25.42 10.95 43.31
CA LEU A 430 25.72 9.57 43.74
C LEU A 430 27.20 9.16 43.53
N ALA A 431 28.02 10.09 43.05
CA ALA A 431 29.45 9.91 42.80
C ALA A 431 29.80 8.61 42.03
N HIS A 432 30.59 7.72 42.64
CA HIS A 432 31.11 6.50 42.02
C HIS A 432 30.11 5.35 41.87
N ARG A 433 28.85 5.55 42.30
CA ARG A 433 27.76 4.55 42.16
C ARG A 433 27.08 4.58 40.79
N VAL A 434 27.51 5.49 39.91
CA VAL A 434 26.94 5.70 38.58
C VAL A 434 27.85 5.10 37.53
N PHE A 435 27.30 4.20 36.72
CA PHE A 435 28.01 3.43 35.70
C PHE A 435 27.51 3.83 34.31
N LEU A 436 28.29 4.58 33.53
CA LEU A 436 27.98 4.87 32.12
C LEU A 436 28.44 3.69 31.27
N VAL A 437 27.48 2.93 30.74
CA VAL A 437 27.72 1.70 30.01
C VAL A 437 27.63 1.96 28.50
N THR A 438 28.72 1.72 27.76
CA THR A 438 28.77 1.99 26.31
C THR A 438 29.75 1.08 25.57
N SER A 439 29.62 0.94 24.26
CA SER A 439 30.62 0.33 23.37
C SER A 439 31.41 1.36 22.55
N TRP A 440 31.19 2.67 22.75
CA TRP A 440 31.93 3.71 22.02
C TRP A 440 33.32 3.90 22.63
N GLN A 441 34.34 3.30 22.00
CA GLN A 441 35.68 3.22 22.57
C GLN A 441 36.36 4.59 22.79
N ASP A 442 36.14 5.58 21.92
CA ASP A 442 36.69 6.93 22.13
C ASP A 442 36.10 7.62 23.37
N GLN A 443 34.80 7.40 23.62
CA GLN A 443 34.10 7.92 24.79
C GLN A 443 34.66 7.28 26.07
N ILE A 444 34.90 5.96 26.06
CA ILE A 444 35.57 5.22 27.14
C ILE A 444 36.96 5.80 27.41
N HIS A 445 37.85 5.77 26.41
CA HIS A 445 39.22 6.26 26.54
C HIS A 445 39.31 7.75 26.92
N ALA A 446 38.33 8.59 26.53
CA ALA A 446 38.29 9.98 26.93
C ALA A 446 37.89 10.15 28.40
N ILE A 447 36.86 9.43 28.85
CA ILE A 447 36.38 9.47 30.25
C ILE A 447 37.44 8.93 31.20
N GLU A 448 38.08 7.81 30.88
CA GLU A 448 39.16 7.21 31.68
C GLU A 448 40.33 8.17 31.87
N ARG A 449 40.84 8.77 30.79
CA ARG A 449 41.98 9.70 30.83
C ARG A 449 41.71 10.99 31.60
N GLN A 450 40.46 11.45 31.67
CA GLN A 450 40.08 12.69 32.36
C GLN A 450 39.40 12.44 33.73
N GLY A 451 39.26 11.18 34.15
CA GLY A 451 38.73 10.78 35.47
C GLY A 451 37.21 10.85 35.63
N GLY A 452 36.43 10.93 34.54
CA GLY A 452 34.97 11.06 34.60
C GLY A 452 34.35 11.72 33.37
N VAL A 453 33.02 11.94 33.36
CA VAL A 453 32.35 12.69 32.28
C VAL A 453 32.43 14.18 32.57
N GLN A 454 32.95 14.98 31.62
CA GLN A 454 33.00 16.43 31.72
C GLN A 454 31.66 17.05 31.26
N LEU A 455 31.00 17.78 32.15
CA LEU A 455 29.76 18.50 31.89
C LEU A 455 30.02 20.00 31.75
N VAL A 456 29.41 20.61 30.74
CA VAL A 456 29.26 22.06 30.60
C VAL A 456 27.77 22.40 30.71
N ASP A 457 27.42 23.29 31.63
CA ASP A 457 26.07 23.85 31.66
C ASP A 457 25.97 25.00 30.66
N GLY A 458 25.45 24.71 29.46
CA GLY A 458 25.19 25.67 28.40
C GLY A 458 23.80 26.32 28.50
N THR A 459 23.10 26.17 29.63
CA THR A 459 21.74 26.71 29.83
C THR A 459 21.70 28.06 30.54
N ALA A 460 22.87 28.62 30.88
CA ALA A 460 23.02 29.98 31.39
C ALA A 460 22.70 31.03 30.30
N SER A 461 22.10 32.14 30.70
CA SER A 461 21.76 33.26 29.80
C SER A 461 23.04 33.88 29.18
N PRO A 462 23.01 34.34 27.92
CA PRO A 462 24.17 34.98 27.28
C PRO A 462 24.76 36.17 28.06
N ALA A 463 23.95 36.87 28.85
CA ALA A 463 24.40 37.97 29.71
C ALA A 463 25.22 37.53 30.96
N ALA A 464 25.29 36.22 31.22
CA ALA A 464 26.04 35.60 32.32
C ALA A 464 27.16 34.66 31.81
N ALA A 465 27.52 34.75 30.53
CA ALA A 465 28.48 33.87 29.88
C ALA A 465 29.96 34.19 30.20
N THR A 466 30.30 34.29 31.49
CA THR A 466 31.67 33.95 31.93
C THR A 466 31.93 32.49 31.57
N HIS A 467 33.15 32.16 31.12
CA HIS A 467 33.52 30.77 30.82
C HIS A 467 33.22 29.84 32.01
N THR A 468 32.20 28.99 31.87
CA THR A 468 31.89 27.94 32.84
C THR A 468 32.85 26.77 32.63
N ASP A 469 33.82 26.64 33.54
CA ASP A 469 34.75 25.52 33.53
C ASP A 469 34.00 24.17 33.60
N PRO A 470 34.42 23.16 32.83
CA PRO A 470 33.72 21.89 32.77
C PRO A 470 33.84 21.13 34.09
N VAL A 471 32.70 20.75 34.68
CA VAL A 471 32.65 19.93 35.88
C VAL A 471 32.88 18.47 35.51
N THR A 472 33.96 17.85 36.02
CA THR A 472 34.18 16.41 35.89
C THR A 472 33.35 15.67 36.95
N SER A 473 32.27 15.02 36.50
CA SER A 473 31.47 14.10 37.32
C SER A 473 32.26 12.85 37.72
N ARG A 474 31.84 12.15 38.78
CA ARG A 474 32.53 10.95 39.31
C ARG A 474 32.03 9.61 38.75
N ALA A 475 31.20 9.65 37.71
CA ALA A 475 30.62 8.46 37.09
C ALA A 475 31.71 7.58 36.43
N ILE A 476 31.65 6.28 36.71
CA ILE A 476 32.55 5.26 36.17
C ILE A 476 32.06 4.88 34.77
N VAL A 477 32.95 4.78 33.78
CA VAL A 477 32.60 4.22 32.47
C VAL A 477 32.86 2.71 32.45
N LEU A 478 31.95 1.94 31.86
CA LEU A 478 32.09 0.51 31.63
C LEU A 478 31.92 0.19 30.14
N ASN A 479 32.82 -0.62 29.58
CA ASN A 479 32.64 -1.16 28.24
C ASN A 479 31.53 -2.24 28.27
N ALA A 480 30.47 -2.02 27.49
CA ALA A 480 29.29 -2.88 27.39
C ALA A 480 29.59 -4.31 26.88
N GLU A 481 30.67 -4.47 26.12
CA GLU A 481 31.05 -5.72 25.45
C GLU A 481 31.86 -6.64 26.38
N THR A 482 32.69 -6.05 27.25
CA THR A 482 33.55 -6.78 28.21
C THR A 482 32.95 -6.89 29.62
N LEU A 483 31.64 -6.61 29.78
CA LEU A 483 30.95 -6.71 31.07
C LEU A 483 31.02 -8.13 31.66
N SER A 484 31.68 -8.24 32.81
CA SER A 484 31.87 -9.46 33.59
C SER A 484 31.79 -9.17 35.08
N GLY A 485 31.39 -10.17 35.88
CA GLY A 485 31.12 -10.04 37.31
C GLY A 485 29.64 -10.21 37.68
N PRO A 486 29.29 -10.13 38.99
CA PRO A 486 27.91 -10.23 39.46
C PRO A 486 27.11 -8.95 39.16
N PRO A 487 25.76 -9.00 39.17
CA PRO A 487 24.93 -7.82 38.98
C PRO A 487 25.14 -6.78 40.10
N MET A 488 25.25 -5.51 39.70
CA MET A 488 25.78 -4.43 40.52
C MET A 488 24.85 -3.21 40.65
N ALA A 489 23.86 -3.07 39.78
CA ALA A 489 22.96 -1.92 39.71
C ALA A 489 21.56 -2.24 40.24
N ASP A 490 20.96 -1.25 40.89
CA ASP A 490 19.58 -1.26 41.39
C ASP A 490 18.63 -0.61 40.38
N VAL A 491 19.13 0.36 39.60
CA VAL A 491 18.38 1.05 38.54
C VAL A 491 19.17 1.06 37.22
N ALA A 492 18.53 0.70 36.11
CA ALA A 492 19.07 0.80 34.76
C ALA A 492 18.33 1.85 33.92
N ILE A 493 19.05 2.87 33.48
CA ILE A 493 18.54 4.03 32.73
C ILE A 493 18.94 3.86 31.25
N VAL A 494 18.00 3.49 30.38
CA VAL A 494 18.27 3.14 28.98
C VAL A 494 18.20 4.39 28.08
N MET A 495 19.34 4.74 27.47
CA MET A 495 19.56 5.95 26.65
C MET A 495 20.18 5.64 25.27
N THR A 496 20.07 4.39 24.80
CA THR A 496 20.49 4.01 23.44
C THR A 496 19.43 4.40 22.39
N LYS A 497 19.74 4.25 21.10
CA LYS A 497 18.77 4.47 20.02
C LYS A 497 17.69 3.38 20.02
N SER A 498 16.43 3.71 19.70
CA SER A 498 15.31 2.77 19.73
C SER A 498 15.55 1.41 19.01
N ALA A 499 16.28 1.41 17.91
CA ALA A 499 16.65 0.19 17.18
C ALA A 499 17.50 -0.80 18.01
N THR A 500 18.23 -0.30 19.01
CA THR A 500 19.15 -1.07 19.86
C THR A 500 18.56 -1.44 21.22
N THR A 501 17.30 -1.08 21.51
CA THR A 501 16.65 -1.34 22.81
C THR A 501 16.70 -2.82 23.25
N PRO A 502 16.55 -3.84 22.36
CA PRO A 502 16.76 -5.24 22.75
C PRO A 502 18.20 -5.59 23.13
N GLN A 503 19.21 -4.93 22.54
CA GLN A 503 20.62 -5.08 22.96
C GLN A 503 20.86 -4.41 24.31
N ALA A 504 20.31 -3.21 24.53
CA ALA A 504 20.35 -2.53 25.82
C ALA A 504 19.65 -3.35 26.91
N ALA A 505 18.54 -4.04 26.61
CA ALA A 505 17.88 -4.97 27.52
C ALA A 505 18.79 -6.13 27.93
N ARG A 506 19.49 -6.76 26.97
CA ARG A 506 20.48 -7.82 27.26
C ARG A 506 21.65 -7.35 28.11
N VAL A 507 22.06 -6.08 27.98
CA VAL A 507 23.07 -5.45 28.84
C VAL A 507 22.50 -5.19 30.24
N ALA A 508 21.31 -4.61 30.35
CA ALA A 508 20.61 -4.38 31.61
C ALA A 508 20.44 -5.69 32.41
N ARG A 509 20.07 -6.79 31.75
CA ARG A 509 19.92 -8.13 32.36
C ARG A 509 21.20 -8.70 33.00
N ARG A 510 22.38 -8.19 32.65
CA ARG A 510 23.66 -8.56 33.28
C ARG A 510 24.02 -7.67 34.47
N LEU A 511 23.50 -6.45 34.49
CA LEU A 511 23.84 -5.40 35.45
C LEU A 511 22.86 -5.30 36.61
N LEU A 512 21.57 -5.58 36.36
CA LEU A 512 20.49 -5.44 37.33
C LEU A 512 20.50 -6.56 38.36
N ARG A 513 20.45 -6.16 39.63
CA ARG A 513 20.13 -7.04 40.76
C ARG A 513 18.69 -7.57 40.62
N PRO A 514 18.34 -8.70 41.27
CA PRO A 514 16.96 -9.17 41.35
C PRO A 514 16.02 -8.06 41.83
N ASN A 515 14.86 -7.93 41.18
CA ASN A 515 13.87 -6.87 41.40
C ASN A 515 14.34 -5.44 41.05
N GLY A 516 15.48 -5.26 40.39
CA GLY A 516 15.97 -3.95 39.95
C GLY A 516 15.02 -3.24 38.96
N VAL A 517 15.09 -1.92 38.92
CA VAL A 517 14.19 -1.06 38.11
C VAL A 517 14.83 -0.71 36.77
N VAL A 518 14.03 -0.65 35.71
CA VAL A 518 14.45 -0.22 34.36
C VAL A 518 13.64 0.99 33.96
N VAL A 519 14.28 2.07 33.50
CA VAL A 519 13.59 3.23 32.91
C VAL A 519 14.08 3.50 31.50
N THR A 520 13.16 3.82 30.59
CA THR A 520 13.45 4.39 29.28
C THR A 520 12.94 5.82 29.18
N LEU A 521 13.81 6.74 28.77
CA LEU A 521 13.48 8.12 28.36
C LEU A 521 13.84 8.36 26.88
N GLN A 522 13.97 7.28 26.11
CA GLN A 522 14.42 7.29 24.72
C GLN A 522 13.45 8.06 23.80
N ASN A 523 13.96 8.56 22.67
CA ASN A 523 13.09 9.10 21.62
C ASN A 523 12.43 7.97 20.83
N GLY A 524 11.22 8.20 20.32
CA GLY A 524 10.46 7.22 19.56
C GLY A 524 9.61 6.27 20.40
N VAL A 525 8.62 5.64 19.77
CA VAL A 525 7.58 4.85 20.45
C VAL A 525 7.86 3.35 20.37
N GLY A 526 7.57 2.62 21.46
CA GLY A 526 7.70 1.15 21.55
C GLY A 526 8.77 0.65 22.51
N ASN A 527 9.60 1.55 23.07
CA ASN A 527 10.74 1.17 23.92
C ASN A 527 10.33 0.48 25.22
N HIS A 528 9.28 0.97 25.89
CA HIS A 528 8.71 0.32 27.08
C HIS A 528 8.29 -1.13 26.78
N GLN A 529 7.50 -1.32 25.71
CA GLN A 529 7.02 -2.64 25.28
C GLN A 529 8.14 -3.55 24.75
N ALA A 530 9.30 -3.02 24.38
CA ALA A 530 10.49 -3.82 24.08
C ALA A 530 11.17 -4.29 25.38
N LEU A 531 11.43 -3.37 26.32
CA LEU A 531 12.08 -3.68 27.60
C LEU A 531 11.25 -4.66 28.44
N SER A 532 9.93 -4.46 28.56
CA SER A 532 9.04 -5.35 29.34
C SER A 532 8.96 -6.79 28.80
N ARG A 533 9.28 -7.01 27.51
CA ARG A 533 9.33 -8.37 26.93
C ARG A 533 10.68 -9.06 27.15
N GLU A 534 11.78 -8.31 27.12
CA GLU A 534 13.13 -8.83 27.33
C GLU A 534 13.49 -8.98 28.82
N LEU A 535 12.81 -8.24 29.70
CA LEU A 535 13.06 -8.17 31.15
C LEU A 535 11.78 -8.40 32.00
N PRO A 536 11.03 -9.50 31.81
CA PRO A 536 9.71 -9.72 32.44
C PRO A 536 9.73 -9.92 33.97
N HIS A 537 10.90 -9.91 34.60
CA HIS A 537 11.10 -10.04 36.05
C HIS A 537 11.63 -8.75 36.72
N HIS A 538 11.58 -7.63 36.01
CA HIS A 538 12.04 -6.31 36.48
C HIS A 538 10.92 -5.29 36.32
N ALA A 539 10.85 -4.29 37.20
CA ALA A 539 9.91 -3.18 37.05
C ALA A 539 10.35 -2.29 35.88
N VAL A 540 9.51 -2.13 34.85
CA VAL A 540 9.84 -1.32 33.65
C VAL A 540 8.97 -0.06 33.61
N VAL A 541 9.64 1.08 33.79
CA VAL A 541 9.08 2.43 33.83
C VAL A 541 9.30 3.14 32.49
N ALA A 542 8.28 3.83 31.99
CA ALA A 542 8.39 4.72 30.84
C ALA A 542 8.53 6.17 31.30
N GLY A 543 9.23 6.99 30.53
CA GLY A 543 9.21 8.43 30.73
C GLY A 543 9.59 9.23 29.48
N VAL A 544 9.40 10.54 29.57
CA VAL A 544 9.57 11.49 28.48
C VAL A 544 10.35 12.71 28.98
N THR A 545 11.63 12.79 28.65
CA THR A 545 12.44 14.01 28.88
C THR A 545 12.33 14.98 27.72
N THR A 546 12.34 16.28 28.02
CA THR A 546 12.46 17.37 27.05
C THR A 546 13.78 18.15 27.19
N ASP A 547 14.68 17.71 28.09
CA ASP A 547 16.05 18.20 28.18
C ASP A 547 16.84 17.89 26.89
N GLY A 548 17.70 18.82 26.49
CA GLY A 548 18.55 18.71 25.32
C GLY A 548 20.04 18.67 25.67
N ALA A 549 20.80 17.79 25.03
CA ALA A 549 22.25 17.71 25.19
C ALA A 549 22.96 17.49 23.85
N ARG A 550 24.21 17.96 23.75
CA ARG A 550 25.16 17.55 22.69
C ARG A 550 26.44 16.98 23.30
N ILE A 551 27.08 16.05 22.59
CA ILE A 551 28.52 15.80 22.79
C ILE A 551 29.27 16.89 22.04
N GLU A 552 30.26 17.52 22.67
CA GLU A 552 31.16 18.48 22.03
C GLU A 552 32.40 17.78 21.46
N ARG A 553 32.94 16.85 22.24
CA ARG A 553 34.01 15.91 21.90
C ARG A 553 33.88 14.68 22.80
N PRO A 554 34.52 13.54 22.47
CA PRO A 554 34.54 12.40 23.39
C PRO A 554 34.91 12.82 24.83
N GLY A 555 34.14 12.30 25.78
CA GLY A 555 34.19 12.62 27.21
C GLY A 555 33.56 13.95 27.64
N ARG A 556 33.18 14.87 26.73
CA ARG A 556 32.61 16.19 27.10
C ARG A 556 31.20 16.41 26.53
N VAL A 557 30.24 16.56 27.44
CA VAL A 557 28.82 16.80 27.15
C VAL A 557 28.41 18.22 27.55
N VAL A 558 27.52 18.83 26.77
CA VAL A 558 26.95 20.16 27.02
C VAL A 558 25.45 20.00 27.22
N HIS A 559 24.92 20.50 28.35
CA HIS A 559 23.47 20.67 28.56
C HIS A 559 23.04 21.89 27.73
N THR A 560 22.26 21.67 26.67
CA THR A 560 21.89 22.71 25.68
C THR A 560 20.46 23.24 25.86
N GLY A 561 19.68 22.67 26.77
CA GLY A 561 18.36 23.17 27.16
C GLY A 561 17.78 22.37 28.32
N ARG A 562 17.23 23.06 29.32
CA ARG A 562 16.50 22.45 30.44
C ARG A 562 15.04 22.23 30.05
N GLY A 563 14.49 21.08 30.41
CA GLY A 563 13.11 20.71 30.12
C GLY A 563 12.40 20.04 31.30
N ASP A 564 11.12 19.75 31.12
CA ASP A 564 10.39 18.82 31.98
C ASP A 564 10.77 17.37 31.63
N THR A 565 10.85 16.51 32.65
CA THR A 565 11.03 15.06 32.51
C THR A 565 9.91 14.31 33.22
N LEU A 566 9.04 13.66 32.44
CA LEU A 566 7.76 13.13 32.90
C LEU A 566 7.81 11.60 33.01
N ILE A 567 7.45 11.03 34.16
CA ILE A 567 7.60 9.60 34.49
C ILE A 567 6.22 8.94 34.62
N ALA A 568 6.04 7.73 34.07
CA ALA A 568 4.76 7.03 34.08
C ALA A 568 4.54 6.22 35.38
N GLY A 569 3.52 6.60 36.16
CA GLY A 569 3.19 5.96 37.45
C GLY A 569 2.32 4.72 37.35
N GLY A 570 1.48 4.60 36.31
CA GLY A 570 0.44 3.57 36.19
C GLY A 570 0.89 2.12 35.95
N GLY A 571 2.17 1.79 36.14
CA GLY A 571 2.73 0.44 36.02
C GLY A 571 3.15 -0.11 37.38
N ASP A 572 4.32 0.32 37.86
CA ASP A 572 4.79 0.12 39.22
C ASP A 572 5.01 1.50 39.86
N VAL A 573 4.16 1.82 40.83
CA VAL A 573 4.13 3.14 41.50
C VAL A 573 5.39 3.39 42.31
N HIS A 574 5.95 2.36 42.96
CA HIS A 574 7.16 2.51 43.79
C HIS A 574 8.39 2.68 42.90
N ALA A 575 8.49 1.93 41.81
CA ALA A 575 9.54 2.10 40.81
C ALA A 575 9.47 3.49 40.13
N ALA A 576 8.27 3.98 39.82
CA ALA A 576 8.06 5.31 39.26
C ALA A 576 8.45 6.43 40.24
N GLN A 577 8.10 6.30 41.52
CA GLN A 577 8.50 7.22 42.58
C GLN A 577 10.03 7.24 42.79
N LEU A 578 10.66 6.06 42.85
CA LEU A 578 12.11 5.90 42.98
C LEU A 578 12.86 6.60 41.83
N VAL A 579 12.43 6.36 40.59
CA VAL A 579 13.00 6.99 39.39
C VAL A 579 12.76 8.51 39.38
N THR A 580 11.57 8.96 39.81
CA THR A 580 11.24 10.40 39.89
C THR A 580 12.12 11.11 40.91
N ALA A 581 12.31 10.54 42.11
CA ALA A 581 13.20 11.08 43.15
C ALA A 581 14.67 11.10 42.69
N LEU A 582 15.16 9.99 42.11
CA LEU A 582 16.52 9.83 41.61
C LEU A 582 16.90 10.86 40.54
N LEU A 583 15.99 11.15 39.60
CA LEU A 583 16.23 12.16 38.56
C LEU A 583 16.02 13.59 39.08
N SER A 584 15.13 13.79 40.07
CA SER A 584 14.96 15.09 40.73
C SER A 584 16.21 15.53 41.48
N SER A 585 16.85 14.63 42.24
CA SER A 585 18.07 14.95 42.99
C SER A 585 19.23 15.32 42.07
N ALA A 586 19.32 14.66 40.90
CA ALA A 586 20.25 14.99 39.81
C ALA A 586 19.91 16.30 39.05
N GLY A 587 18.92 17.08 39.50
CA GLY A 587 18.65 18.43 38.97
C GLY A 587 17.84 18.48 37.68
N PHE A 588 17.14 17.40 37.31
CA PHE A 588 16.13 17.39 36.25
C PHE A 588 14.75 17.80 36.81
N ALA A 589 13.93 18.51 36.03
CA ALA A 589 12.59 18.91 36.46
C ALA A 589 11.60 17.74 36.32
N CYS A 590 11.62 16.82 37.30
CA CYS A 590 10.88 15.57 37.22
C CYS A 590 9.48 15.63 37.85
N LYS A 591 8.50 15.00 37.17
CA LYS A 591 7.11 14.86 37.64
C LYS A 591 6.56 13.48 37.26
N GLN A 592 5.79 12.87 38.16
CA GLN A 592 5.07 11.63 37.89
C GLN A 592 3.70 11.91 37.25
N ILE A 593 3.25 11.04 36.34
CA ILE A 593 1.93 11.04 35.72
C ILE A 593 1.33 9.64 35.86
N ASP A 594 0.31 9.51 36.71
CA ASP A 594 -0.32 8.23 37.00
C ASP A 594 -1.37 7.82 35.97
N ASP A 595 -2.03 8.79 35.31
CA ASP A 595 -2.97 8.51 34.22
C ASP A 595 -2.24 8.13 32.92
N GLN A 596 -2.47 6.88 32.48
CA GLN A 596 -1.95 6.37 31.22
C GLN A 596 -2.45 7.16 29.99
N ARG A 597 -3.62 7.81 30.04
CA ARG A 597 -4.11 8.64 28.93
C ARG A 597 -3.31 9.95 28.84
N ALA A 598 -3.09 10.64 29.96
CA ALA A 598 -2.21 11.80 30.04
C ALA A 598 -0.77 11.47 29.63
N MET A 599 -0.22 10.32 30.03
CA MET A 599 1.10 9.88 29.56
C MET A 599 1.11 9.60 28.05
N ASN A 600 0.10 8.91 27.51
CA ASN A 600 -0.02 8.70 26.06
C ASN A 600 -0.14 10.03 25.29
N SER A 601 -0.86 11.01 25.83
CA SER A 601 -0.97 12.38 25.30
C SER A 601 0.40 13.04 25.20
N VAL A 602 1.18 13.06 26.29
CA VAL A 602 2.55 13.60 26.34
C VAL A 602 3.49 12.92 25.32
N VAL A 603 3.46 11.57 25.26
CA VAL A 603 4.28 10.79 24.31
C VAL A 603 3.95 11.17 22.87
N TRP A 604 2.66 11.29 22.53
CA TRP A 604 2.23 11.65 21.16
C TRP A 604 2.45 13.13 20.85
N GLY A 605 2.38 14.03 21.83
CA GLY A 605 2.79 15.43 21.68
C GLY A 605 4.28 15.55 21.30
N LYS A 606 5.17 14.86 22.03
CA LYS A 606 6.61 14.82 21.67
C LYS A 606 6.86 14.11 20.33
N LEU A 607 6.08 13.09 19.99
CA LEU A 607 6.15 12.43 18.67
C LEU A 607 5.83 13.40 17.54
N LEU A 608 4.75 14.19 17.65
CA LEU A 608 4.33 15.17 16.64
C LEU A 608 5.44 16.19 16.33
N ILE A 609 6.04 16.80 17.36
CA ILE A 609 7.15 17.75 17.22
C ILE A 609 8.36 17.07 16.53
N ASN A 610 8.72 15.85 16.94
CA ASN A 610 9.81 15.11 16.33
C ASN A 610 9.55 14.74 14.86
N CYS A 611 8.31 14.37 14.52
CA CYS A 611 7.93 14.03 13.15
C CYS A 611 8.00 15.24 12.21
N ALA A 612 7.61 16.43 12.69
CA ALA A 612 7.62 17.66 11.92
C ALA A 612 9.03 18.25 11.73
N ILE A 613 9.87 18.25 12.76
CA ILE A 613 11.15 18.99 12.73
C ILE A 613 12.33 18.11 12.28
N ASN A 614 12.44 16.89 12.81
CA ASN A 614 13.67 16.10 12.70
C ASN A 614 13.99 15.60 11.28
N PRO A 615 13.04 15.04 10.49
CA PRO A 615 13.36 14.57 9.15
C PRO A 615 13.60 15.71 8.16
N ILE A 616 12.90 16.84 8.30
CA ILE A 616 13.04 17.98 7.39
C ILE A 616 14.41 18.64 7.58
N THR A 617 14.80 18.93 8.82
CA THR A 617 16.18 19.39 9.11
C THR A 617 17.24 18.38 8.63
N ALA A 618 17.00 17.08 8.78
CA ALA A 618 17.91 16.04 8.32
C ALA A 618 18.06 15.96 6.78
N ILE A 619 16.99 16.22 6.03
CA ILE A 619 16.98 16.21 4.55
C ILE A 619 17.56 17.52 3.98
N MET A 620 17.22 18.67 4.57
CA MET A 620 17.68 19.98 4.11
C MET A 620 19.10 20.35 4.60
N ASP A 621 19.65 19.60 5.57
CA ASP A 621 20.96 19.83 6.20
C ASP A 621 21.07 21.18 6.97
N VAL A 622 19.94 21.67 7.51
CA VAL A 622 19.79 22.98 8.18
C VAL A 622 19.50 22.89 9.70
N PRO A 623 19.89 23.89 10.52
CA PRO A 623 19.42 24.00 11.91
C PRO A 623 17.91 24.28 11.98
N ASN A 624 17.31 24.00 13.14
CA ASN A 624 15.86 24.09 13.34
C ASN A 624 15.26 25.44 12.90
N GLY A 625 15.91 26.56 13.23
CA GLY A 625 15.38 27.90 12.96
C GLY A 625 15.12 28.18 11.48
N GLN A 626 15.94 27.65 10.57
CA GLN A 626 15.83 27.90 9.14
C GLN A 626 14.62 27.20 8.49
N LEU A 627 13.95 26.26 9.17
CA LEU A 627 12.66 25.75 8.67
C LEU A 627 11.56 26.81 8.67
N LEU A 628 11.71 27.89 9.44
CA LEU A 628 10.80 29.05 9.42
C LEU A 628 11.06 30.00 8.23
N GLU A 629 12.17 29.81 7.50
CA GLU A 629 12.61 30.66 6.38
C GLU A 629 12.20 30.08 5.01
N SER A 630 11.71 28.83 4.96
CA SER A 630 11.27 28.14 3.73
C SER A 630 9.77 27.86 3.77
N SER A 631 9.04 28.40 2.78
CA SER A 631 7.62 28.13 2.54
C SER A 631 7.33 26.64 2.31
N GLU A 632 8.30 25.92 1.73
CA GLU A 632 8.22 24.51 1.39
C GLU A 632 8.36 23.65 2.64
N ALA A 633 9.31 23.99 3.52
CA ALA A 633 9.47 23.35 4.83
C ALA A 633 8.22 23.53 5.70
N LEU A 634 7.64 24.74 5.73
CA LEU A 634 6.41 25.03 6.47
C LEU A 634 5.20 24.24 5.93
N SER A 635 5.04 24.16 4.60
CA SER A 635 3.98 23.35 3.97
C SER A 635 4.12 21.85 4.31
N ILE A 636 5.35 21.31 4.32
CA ILE A 636 5.62 19.92 4.73
C ILE A 636 5.34 19.72 6.24
N ILE A 637 5.64 20.72 7.09
CA ILE A 637 5.29 20.70 8.52
C ILE A 637 3.76 20.62 8.70
N GLU A 638 2.99 21.42 7.97
CA GLU A 638 1.52 21.42 8.05
C GLU A 638 0.93 20.04 7.67
N ASP A 639 1.37 19.45 6.55
CA ASP A 639 0.97 18.09 6.13
C ASP A 639 1.34 17.02 7.18
N VAL A 640 2.56 17.08 7.74
CA VAL A 640 3.00 16.13 8.77
C VAL A 640 2.17 16.26 10.05
N VAL A 641 1.89 17.49 10.49
CA VAL A 641 1.07 17.75 11.69
C VAL A 641 -0.35 17.23 11.47
N ALA A 642 -0.95 17.51 10.31
CA ALA A 642 -2.29 17.02 9.96
C ALA A 642 -2.37 15.48 9.96
N GLU A 643 -1.36 14.80 9.40
CA GLU A 643 -1.26 13.33 9.42
C GLU A 643 -1.12 12.76 10.83
N VAL A 644 -0.25 13.33 11.66
CA VAL A 644 -0.07 12.86 13.05
C VAL A 644 -1.36 13.07 13.86
N MET A 645 -2.02 14.22 13.69
CA MET A 645 -3.29 14.52 14.33
C MET A 645 -4.40 13.54 13.90
N ALA A 646 -4.51 13.23 12.61
CA ALA A 646 -5.50 12.27 12.11
C ALA A 646 -5.26 10.84 12.64
N VAL A 647 -4.00 10.42 12.83
CA VAL A 647 -3.69 9.14 13.48
C VAL A 647 -4.00 9.19 14.99
N ALA A 648 -3.68 10.28 15.68
CA ALA A 648 -3.93 10.46 17.11
C ALA A 648 -5.44 10.45 17.43
N GLU A 649 -6.24 11.23 16.70
CA GLU A 649 -7.70 11.28 16.82
C GLU A 649 -8.33 9.89 16.65
N ARG A 650 -7.92 9.17 15.60
CA ARG A 650 -8.41 7.81 15.30
C ARG A 650 -7.99 6.76 16.34
N LYS A 651 -6.97 7.05 17.15
CA LYS A 651 -6.57 6.25 18.33
C LYS A 651 -7.22 6.72 19.64
N GLY A 652 -8.03 7.79 19.63
CA GLY A 652 -8.60 8.41 20.83
C GLY A 652 -7.56 9.12 21.71
N ILE A 653 -6.44 9.55 21.13
CA ILE A 653 -5.35 10.23 21.84
C ILE A 653 -5.49 11.74 21.62
N VAL A 654 -5.72 12.47 22.70
CA VAL A 654 -5.71 13.94 22.70
C VAL A 654 -4.25 14.41 22.73
N ILE A 655 -3.85 15.28 21.81
CA ILE A 655 -2.53 15.93 21.82
C ILE A 655 -2.57 17.10 22.85
N PRO A 656 -1.53 17.33 23.67
CA PRO A 656 -1.57 18.28 24.78
C PRO A 656 -1.34 19.74 24.35
N PHE A 657 -1.64 20.09 23.09
CA PHE A 657 -1.41 21.40 22.51
C PHE A 657 -2.75 21.96 22.00
N GLU A 658 -3.07 23.21 22.32
CA GLU A 658 -4.29 23.88 21.84
C GLU A 658 -4.20 24.16 20.33
N ASP A 659 -3.03 24.62 19.87
CA ASP A 659 -2.64 24.65 18.46
C ASP A 659 -1.33 23.82 18.29
N PRO A 660 -1.40 22.62 17.68
CA PRO A 660 -0.21 21.79 17.44
C PRO A 660 0.80 22.41 16.45
N LEU A 661 0.37 23.31 15.57
CA LEU A 661 1.21 23.94 14.55
C LEU A 661 1.97 25.15 15.12
N ASP A 662 1.31 26.04 15.87
CA ASP A 662 2.03 27.09 16.62
C ASP A 662 2.96 26.49 17.68
N GLN A 663 2.63 25.32 18.26
CA GLN A 663 3.57 24.62 19.12
C GLN A 663 4.84 24.18 18.35
N VAL A 664 4.72 23.68 17.12
CA VAL A 664 5.91 23.39 16.26
C VAL A 664 6.68 24.69 15.98
N HIS A 665 6.01 25.76 15.55
CA HIS A 665 6.66 27.06 15.29
C HIS A 665 7.32 27.66 16.55
N THR A 666 6.75 27.43 17.73
CA THR A 666 7.33 27.81 19.03
C THR A 666 8.58 27.00 19.36
N VAL A 667 8.59 25.68 19.10
CA VAL A 667 9.81 24.87 19.26
C VAL A 667 10.88 25.29 18.26
N LEU A 668 10.54 25.53 16.99
CA LEU A 668 11.49 26.00 15.97
C LEU A 668 12.14 27.34 16.35
N ARG A 669 11.36 28.31 16.87
CA ARG A 669 11.87 29.58 17.40
C ARG A 669 12.78 29.38 18.61
N ASN A 670 12.29 28.66 19.64
CA ASN A 670 13.01 28.48 20.90
C ASN A 670 14.27 27.61 20.78
N THR A 671 14.36 26.79 19.74
CA THR A 671 15.52 25.93 19.44
C THR A 671 16.25 26.34 18.17
N ALA A 672 16.06 27.57 17.68
CA ALA A 672 16.56 28.03 16.37
C ALA A 672 18.03 27.69 16.03
N PRO A 673 19.03 27.86 16.93
CA PRO A 673 20.43 27.53 16.62
C PRO A 673 20.78 26.03 16.76
N ASN A 674 19.83 25.18 17.19
CA ASN A 674 20.08 23.76 17.41
C ASN A 674 19.91 22.97 16.12
N PHE A 675 20.71 21.91 15.96
CA PHE A 675 20.47 20.87 14.96
C PHE A 675 19.66 19.74 15.59
N SER A 676 18.72 19.15 14.82
CA SER A 676 18.01 17.96 15.29
C SER A 676 18.95 16.77 15.50
N SER A 677 18.57 15.86 16.40
CA SER A 677 19.34 14.64 16.65
C SER A 677 19.48 13.78 15.38
N MET A 678 18.42 13.74 14.56
CA MET A 678 18.38 13.03 13.29
C MET A 678 19.32 13.64 12.25
N LEU A 679 19.38 14.96 12.12
CA LEU A 679 20.37 15.64 11.27
C LEU A 679 21.80 15.36 11.77
N ALA A 680 22.02 15.43 13.08
CA ALA A 680 23.32 15.14 13.66
C ALA A 680 23.75 13.68 13.42
N ASP A 681 22.82 12.72 13.42
CA ASP A 681 23.07 11.30 13.07
C ASP A 681 23.38 11.15 11.57
N VAL A 682 22.58 11.77 10.68
CA VAL A 682 22.80 11.78 9.22
C VAL A 682 24.15 12.38 8.85
N ARG A 683 24.56 13.50 9.46
CA ARG A 683 25.89 14.11 9.27
C ARG A 683 27.05 13.20 9.67
N ARG A 684 26.83 12.29 10.61
CA ARG A 684 27.82 11.29 11.07
C ARG A 684 27.74 9.96 10.31
N GLY A 685 26.82 9.81 9.35
CA GLY A 685 26.62 8.56 8.60
C GLY A 685 26.09 7.39 9.44
N VAL A 686 25.47 7.67 10.60
CA VAL A 686 24.97 6.63 11.52
C VAL A 686 23.45 6.47 11.45
N ALA A 687 22.96 5.30 11.85
CA ALA A 687 21.53 4.97 11.80
C ALA A 687 20.67 5.93 12.65
N THR A 688 19.60 6.44 12.03
CA THR A 688 18.63 7.37 12.63
C THR A 688 17.47 6.64 13.31
N GLU A 689 16.69 7.36 14.12
CA GLU A 689 15.49 6.82 14.79
C GLU A 689 14.20 6.99 13.96
N ILE A 690 14.32 7.22 12.66
CA ILE A 690 13.21 7.55 11.75
C ILE A 690 12.08 6.50 11.78
N ASP A 691 12.42 5.21 11.89
CA ASP A 691 11.45 4.10 12.01
C ASP A 691 10.56 4.17 13.26
N TYR A 692 11.05 4.80 14.33
CA TYR A 692 10.37 4.91 15.62
C TYR A 692 9.71 6.29 15.83
N ILE A 693 9.93 7.20 14.89
CA ILE A 693 9.34 8.55 14.82
C ILE A 693 8.28 8.53 13.69
N ASN A 694 8.60 9.02 12.48
CA ASN A 694 7.65 9.03 11.36
C ASN A 694 7.23 7.61 10.95
N GLY A 695 8.12 6.61 11.05
CA GLY A 695 7.80 5.21 10.80
C GLY A 695 6.76 4.61 11.76
N HIS A 696 6.70 5.08 13.01
CA HIS A 696 5.63 4.71 13.93
C HIS A 696 4.28 5.28 13.46
N VAL A 697 4.25 6.56 13.08
CA VAL A 697 3.05 7.21 12.53
C VAL A 697 2.56 6.53 11.25
N VAL A 698 3.48 6.10 10.36
CA VAL A 698 3.15 5.33 9.15
C VAL A 698 2.58 3.95 9.49
N LYS A 699 3.15 3.26 10.48
CA LYS A 699 2.65 1.95 10.93
C LYS A 699 1.25 2.05 11.56
N GLU A 700 1.06 2.99 12.47
CA GLU A 700 -0.23 3.21 13.14
C GLU A 700 -1.29 3.74 12.16
N GLY A 701 -0.90 4.61 11.21
CA GLY A 701 -1.79 5.06 10.14
C GLY A 701 -2.30 3.90 9.28
N LYS A 702 -1.40 3.01 8.82
CA LYS A 702 -1.78 1.77 8.12
C LYS A 702 -2.74 0.91 8.94
N ALA A 703 -2.48 0.72 10.24
CA ALA A 703 -3.35 -0.04 11.14
C ALA A 703 -4.75 0.59 11.32
N MET A 704 -4.82 1.93 11.41
CA MET A 704 -6.06 2.69 11.62
C MET A 704 -6.78 3.08 10.30
N ARG A 705 -6.24 2.67 9.15
CA ARG A 705 -6.66 3.05 7.78
C ARG A 705 -6.61 4.58 7.53
N VAL A 706 -5.71 5.28 8.21
CA VAL A 706 -5.40 6.70 7.98
C VAL A 706 -4.25 6.79 6.97
N ARG A 707 -4.37 7.67 5.96
CA ARG A 707 -3.29 7.91 5.01
C ARG A 707 -2.23 8.82 5.65
N THR A 708 -0.97 8.41 5.54
CA THR A 708 0.20 9.15 6.05
C THR A 708 1.32 9.32 4.99
N PRO A 709 1.01 9.79 3.76
CA PRO A 709 1.98 9.90 2.67
C PRO A 709 3.18 10.79 2.97
N MET A 710 3.04 11.92 3.67
CA MET A 710 4.16 12.82 3.96
C MET A 710 5.10 12.20 5.00
N ASN A 711 4.56 11.63 6.08
CA ASN A 711 5.38 10.86 7.03
C ASN A 711 6.06 9.64 6.38
N ALA A 712 5.44 9.01 5.37
CA ALA A 712 6.06 7.93 4.59
C ALA A 712 7.16 8.42 3.64
N SER A 713 6.97 9.57 2.99
CA SER A 713 7.99 10.20 2.13
C SER A 713 9.22 10.62 2.94
N LEU A 714 9.01 11.25 4.10
CA LEU A 714 10.08 11.64 5.02
C LEU A 714 10.80 10.42 5.62
N LEU A 715 10.06 9.36 5.95
CA LEU A 715 10.63 8.07 6.38
C LEU A 715 11.59 7.50 5.34
N HIS A 716 11.19 7.45 4.07
CA HIS A 716 12.01 6.90 3.00
C HIS A 716 13.17 7.83 2.60
N GLY A 717 12.94 9.15 2.57
CA GLY A 717 13.96 10.15 2.25
C GLY A 717 15.12 10.15 3.25
N VAL A 718 14.84 10.16 4.56
CA VAL A 718 15.88 10.08 5.59
C VAL A 718 16.62 8.74 5.54
N LYS A 719 15.95 7.62 5.23
CA LYS A 719 16.62 6.31 5.04
C LYS A 719 17.56 6.32 3.85
N ALA A 720 17.12 6.81 2.69
CA ALA A 720 17.96 6.92 1.50
C ALA A 720 19.19 7.79 1.77
N LEU A 721 19.02 8.94 2.44
CA LEU A 721 20.10 9.85 2.79
C LEU A 721 21.08 9.26 3.82
N SER A 722 20.57 8.53 4.83
CA SER A 722 21.39 7.81 5.82
C SER A 722 22.24 6.74 5.13
N ASN A 723 21.62 5.93 4.27
CA ASN A 723 22.31 4.87 3.53
C ASN A 723 23.37 5.45 2.58
N ALA A 724 23.06 6.51 1.84
CA ALA A 724 24.01 7.16 0.93
C ALA A 724 25.22 7.74 1.68
N LYS A 725 25.03 8.45 2.80
CA LYS A 725 26.14 8.98 3.61
C LYS A 725 26.94 7.86 4.29
N ALA A 726 26.32 6.74 4.69
CA ALA A 726 27.03 5.56 5.18
C ALA A 726 27.90 4.89 4.11
N THR A 727 27.38 4.70 2.88
CA THR A 727 28.15 4.15 1.75
C THR A 727 29.33 5.05 1.39
N ALA A 728 29.14 6.38 1.41
CA ALA A 728 30.21 7.36 1.18
C ALA A 728 31.31 7.29 2.26
N ALA A 729 30.92 7.20 3.54
CA ALA A 729 31.88 7.04 4.64
C ALA A 729 32.74 5.76 4.49
N SER A 730 32.13 4.65 4.08
CA SER A 730 32.84 3.39 3.80
C SER A 730 33.75 3.44 2.57
N THR A 731 33.52 4.35 1.61
CA THR A 731 34.41 4.51 0.44
C THR A 731 35.61 5.41 0.72
N VAL A 732 35.49 6.37 1.63
CA VAL A 732 36.63 7.22 2.07
C VAL A 732 37.62 6.44 2.94
N ALA A 733 37.21 5.33 3.57
CA ALA A 733 38.08 4.48 4.39
C ALA A 733 39.08 3.61 3.59
N LEU A 734 39.11 3.72 2.26
CA LEU A 734 39.99 2.95 1.36
C LEU A 734 40.93 3.87 0.56
N GLU A 735 41.78 4.64 1.25
CA GLU A 735 42.92 5.29 0.59
C GLU A 735 43.94 4.23 0.09
N PRO A 736 44.51 4.41 -1.11
CA PRO A 736 45.48 3.46 -1.66
C PRO A 736 46.84 3.61 -0.97
N VAL A 737 47.40 2.50 -0.49
CA VAL A 737 48.77 2.43 0.02
C VAL A 737 49.75 2.82 -1.10
N MET A 738 50.43 3.95 -0.95
CA MET A 738 51.45 4.38 -1.91
C MET A 738 52.66 3.44 -1.92
N PRO A 739 53.07 2.88 -3.08
CA PRO A 739 54.35 2.22 -3.20
C PRO A 739 55.49 3.25 -3.15
N GLN A 740 56.60 2.93 -2.47
CA GLN A 740 57.75 3.82 -2.37
C GLN A 740 58.48 3.95 -3.73
N MET A 741 58.81 5.19 -4.12
CA MET A 741 59.64 5.45 -5.30
C MET A 741 61.15 5.36 -4.99
N PRO A 742 61.96 4.72 -5.86
CA PRO A 742 63.40 4.98 -5.95
C PRO A 742 63.69 6.35 -6.64
N PRO A 743 64.92 6.89 -6.52
CA PRO A 743 65.20 8.30 -6.83
C PRO A 743 65.34 8.65 -8.33
N LEU A 744 65.28 9.96 -8.60
CA LEU A 744 65.22 10.61 -9.92
C LEU A 744 66.52 10.58 -10.74
N GLY A 745 66.38 10.64 -12.07
CA GLY A 745 67.49 10.88 -13.02
C GLY A 745 67.06 11.58 -14.32
N HIS A 746 67.51 12.82 -14.51
CA HIS A 746 67.68 13.62 -15.75
C HIS A 746 66.61 13.62 -16.88
N MET A 747 65.92 14.77 -17.03
CA MET A 747 66.04 15.80 -18.11
C MET A 747 66.12 15.39 -19.61
N PRO A 748 65.67 16.23 -20.60
CA PRO A 748 65.12 17.61 -20.50
C PRO A 748 63.80 17.86 -21.29
N ILE A 749 63.34 19.12 -21.30
CA ILE A 749 62.20 19.66 -22.08
C ILE A 749 62.74 20.51 -23.26
N PRO A 750 62.07 20.61 -24.43
CA PRO A 750 61.53 21.93 -24.85
C PRO A 750 60.23 21.93 -25.69
N THR A 751 59.47 23.03 -25.51
CA THR A 751 58.54 23.83 -26.38
C THR A 751 58.10 23.34 -27.79
N VAL A 752 56.95 23.77 -28.33
CA VAL A 752 56.73 25.07 -29.04
C VAL A 752 55.22 25.49 -29.09
N PHE A 753 54.98 26.76 -29.43
CA PHE A 753 53.70 27.50 -29.42
C PHE A 753 52.90 27.51 -30.76
N GLN A 754 51.69 28.10 -30.68
CA GLN A 754 51.01 28.98 -31.67
C GLN A 754 50.05 28.45 -32.78
N GLN A 755 48.80 28.93 -32.62
CA GLN A 755 47.92 29.57 -33.62
C GLN A 755 47.25 28.78 -34.77
N ALA A 756 46.11 29.33 -35.22
CA ALA A 756 45.24 28.83 -36.28
C ALA A 756 45.10 29.87 -37.42
N PRO A 757 44.74 29.45 -38.65
CA PRO A 757 44.35 30.35 -39.74
C PRO A 757 42.84 30.33 -40.04
N THR A 758 42.37 31.31 -40.82
CA THR A 758 40.95 31.52 -41.17
C THR A 758 40.68 31.42 -42.67
N ALA A 759 39.52 30.84 -43.03
CA ALA A 759 38.62 31.19 -44.14
C ALA A 759 39.12 31.32 -45.61
N ALA A 760 38.24 30.89 -46.54
CA ALA A 760 38.32 31.04 -48.02
C ALA A 760 39.44 30.25 -48.72
N ASP A 761 39.32 29.86 -50.01
CA ASP A 761 38.54 30.44 -51.11
C ASP A 761 38.00 29.39 -52.13
N ARG A 762 37.05 29.85 -52.97
CA ARG A 762 36.63 29.39 -54.33
C ARG A 762 35.43 28.46 -54.59
N PRO A 763 34.74 28.65 -55.75
CA PRO A 763 33.37 28.17 -56.00
C PRO A 763 33.26 27.44 -57.39
N PRO A 764 32.30 27.72 -58.29
CA PRO A 764 31.02 27.00 -58.39
C PRO A 764 30.79 26.32 -59.75
N LEU A 765 29.71 25.53 -59.85
CA LEU A 765 29.01 25.28 -61.12
C LEU A 765 27.49 25.30 -60.93
N SER A 766 26.76 25.60 -62.00
CA SER A 766 25.35 26.01 -61.96
C SER A 766 24.46 25.26 -62.95
N SER A 767 23.16 25.18 -62.63
CA SER A 767 22.09 25.20 -63.62
C SER A 767 20.87 25.92 -63.03
N SER A 768 20.00 26.46 -63.89
CA SER A 768 19.02 27.50 -63.53
C SER A 768 17.57 27.06 -63.70
N ALA A 769 16.68 27.70 -62.94
CA ALA A 769 15.23 27.67 -63.18
C ALA A 769 14.85 28.32 -64.54
N PRO A 770 13.58 28.21 -64.95
CA PRO A 770 12.72 29.38 -64.74
C PRO A 770 11.34 29.03 -64.14
N ALA A 771 10.59 30.06 -63.77
CA ALA A 771 9.20 29.97 -63.32
C ALA A 771 8.28 30.81 -64.21
N THR A 772 7.01 30.42 -64.36
CA THR A 772 5.84 31.32 -64.56
C THR A 772 4.53 30.53 -64.64
N ALA A 773 3.48 31.04 -63.98
CA ALA A 773 2.05 30.90 -64.34
C ALA A 773 1.40 29.48 -64.44
N ALA A 774 0.10 29.30 -64.25
CA ALA A 774 -0.92 30.08 -63.52
C ALA A 774 -2.15 29.16 -63.23
N SER A 775 -3.14 29.71 -62.54
CA SER A 775 -4.46 29.12 -62.24
C SER A 775 -5.10 28.24 -63.33
N ALA A 776 -5.52 27.02 -62.97
CA ALA A 776 -6.88 26.50 -63.18
C ALA A 776 -7.03 25.03 -62.71
N LEU A 777 -7.72 24.79 -61.60
CA LEU A 777 -8.42 23.53 -61.33
C LEU A 777 -9.48 23.74 -60.23
N ALA A 778 -10.49 24.56 -60.56
CA ALA A 778 -11.75 24.56 -59.81
C ALA A 778 -12.66 23.50 -60.46
N GLY A 779 -12.94 22.42 -59.73
CA GLY A 779 -13.78 21.32 -60.19
C GLY A 779 -14.29 20.52 -58.99
N ASP A 780 -15.61 20.57 -58.79
CA ASP A 780 -16.43 19.77 -57.88
C ASP A 780 -15.86 19.47 -56.48
N ALA A 781 -16.01 20.45 -55.59
CA ALA A 781 -15.95 20.24 -54.15
C ALA A 781 -17.15 19.39 -53.68
N ALA A 782 -16.99 18.06 -53.74
CA ALA A 782 -17.95 17.09 -53.22
C ALA A 782 -18.01 17.10 -51.68
N SER A 783 -18.67 18.13 -51.13
CA SER A 783 -19.09 18.28 -49.72
C SER A 783 -18.12 17.69 -48.68
N ALA A 784 -16.93 18.28 -48.55
CA ALA A 784 -16.05 18.01 -47.41
C ALA A 784 -16.72 18.50 -46.12
N SER A 785 -17.44 17.61 -45.43
CA SER A 785 -18.07 17.90 -44.15
C SER A 785 -17.01 18.23 -43.11
N SER A 786 -17.10 19.40 -42.48
CA SER A 786 -16.25 19.76 -41.35
C SER A 786 -16.20 18.65 -40.30
N PRO A 787 -15.04 18.36 -39.67
CA PRO A 787 -14.92 17.30 -38.68
C PRO A 787 -15.98 17.44 -37.60
N LEU A 788 -16.59 16.33 -37.20
CA LEU A 788 -17.54 16.35 -36.11
C LEU A 788 -16.77 16.56 -34.80
N VAL A 789 -16.87 17.76 -34.23
CA VAL A 789 -16.28 18.08 -32.93
C VAL A 789 -17.20 17.58 -31.82
N LEU A 790 -16.66 16.69 -30.99
CA LEU A 790 -17.38 15.89 -30.01
C LEU A 790 -16.89 16.27 -28.60
N HIS A 791 -17.77 16.84 -27.79
CA HIS A 791 -17.46 17.32 -26.44
C HIS A 791 -17.99 16.42 -25.33
N THR A 792 -18.93 15.51 -25.61
CA THR A 792 -19.44 14.53 -24.63
C THR A 792 -19.25 13.07 -25.07
N ILE A 793 -19.23 12.17 -24.10
CA ILE A 793 -19.09 10.72 -24.32
C ILE A 793 -20.31 10.16 -25.08
N GLU A 794 -21.48 10.76 -24.87
CA GLU A 794 -22.75 10.43 -25.53
C GLU A 794 -22.70 10.79 -27.01
N GLN A 795 -22.12 11.95 -27.35
CA GLN A 795 -21.88 12.33 -28.75
C GLN A 795 -20.92 11.35 -29.44
N MET A 796 -19.82 10.95 -28.78
CA MET A 796 -18.87 9.96 -29.33
C MET A 796 -19.50 8.57 -29.47
N ARG A 797 -20.33 8.14 -28.51
CA ARG A 797 -21.13 6.90 -28.62
C ARG A 797 -22.11 6.96 -29.78
N ALA A 798 -22.81 8.09 -29.97
CA ALA A 798 -23.74 8.28 -31.08
C ALA A 798 -23.03 8.25 -32.44
N PHE A 799 -21.85 8.89 -32.56
CA PHE A 799 -21.00 8.82 -33.75
C PHE A 799 -20.58 7.38 -34.06
N ARG A 800 -20.08 6.62 -33.07
CA ARG A 800 -19.74 5.20 -33.25
C ARG A 800 -20.94 4.34 -33.68
N THR A 801 -22.09 4.53 -33.04
CA THR A 801 -23.35 3.85 -33.44
C THR A 801 -23.75 4.20 -34.87
N HIS A 802 -23.54 5.45 -35.31
CA HIS A 802 -23.79 5.86 -36.70
C HIS A 802 -22.86 5.15 -37.70
N LEU A 803 -21.57 4.96 -37.39
CA LEU A 803 -20.63 4.20 -38.22
C LEU A 803 -21.06 2.74 -38.42
N HIS A 804 -21.48 2.06 -37.34
CA HIS A 804 -22.00 0.68 -37.46
C HIS A 804 -23.30 0.63 -38.29
N HIS A 805 -24.20 1.61 -38.15
CA HIS A 805 -25.41 1.66 -38.98
C HIS A 805 -25.12 1.96 -40.46
N GLN A 806 -24.17 2.85 -40.78
CA GLN A 806 -23.75 3.10 -42.18
C GLN A 806 -23.14 1.83 -42.82
N SER A 807 -22.41 1.03 -42.05
CA SER A 807 -21.81 -0.22 -42.53
C SER A 807 -22.91 -1.23 -42.92
N ASN A 808 -23.94 -1.37 -42.07
CA ASN A 808 -25.10 -2.23 -42.35
C ASN A 808 -26.07 -1.70 -43.42
N SER A 809 -26.14 -0.38 -43.67
CA SER A 809 -26.91 0.15 -44.80
C SER A 809 -26.21 -0.05 -46.15
N ASN A 810 -24.87 -0.13 -46.16
CA ASN A 810 -24.12 -0.35 -47.40
C ASN A 810 -24.13 -1.83 -47.83
N SER A 811 -24.18 -2.78 -46.90
CA SER A 811 -24.31 -4.22 -47.23
C SER A 811 -25.71 -4.60 -47.75
N THR A 812 -26.71 -3.74 -47.59
CA THR A 812 -28.10 -3.98 -48.00
C THR A 812 -28.52 -3.27 -49.29
N ASN A 813 -27.64 -2.49 -49.93
CA ASN A 813 -27.98 -1.65 -51.08
C ASN A 813 -27.27 -2.00 -52.40
N SER A 814 -26.67 -3.20 -52.50
CA SER A 814 -26.00 -3.71 -53.70
C SER A 814 -26.89 -4.59 -54.60
N ASN A 815 -28.21 -4.62 -54.37
CA ASN A 815 -29.16 -5.45 -55.13
C ASN A 815 -30.58 -4.82 -55.22
N SER A 816 -30.77 -3.80 -56.06
CA SER A 816 -32.12 -3.30 -56.40
C SER A 816 -32.25 -2.60 -57.77
N THR A 817 -31.52 -3.04 -58.81
CA THR A 817 -31.70 -2.58 -60.19
C THR A 817 -31.80 -3.71 -61.23
N ASN A 818 -32.88 -4.50 -61.17
CA ASN A 818 -33.76 -4.59 -62.34
C ASN A 818 -35.14 -5.20 -62.04
N SER A 819 -36.09 -4.93 -62.94
CA SER A 819 -37.50 -5.29 -62.87
C SER A 819 -37.86 -6.58 -63.63
N ASN A 820 -39.10 -7.04 -63.44
CA ASN A 820 -39.85 -8.05 -64.23
C ASN A 820 -39.38 -9.51 -64.09
N SER A 821 -40.18 -10.53 -63.82
CA SER A 821 -41.63 -10.74 -63.78
C SER A 821 -41.87 -12.27 -63.59
N THR A 822 -43.13 -12.71 -63.72
CA THR A 822 -43.53 -14.10 -64.05
C THR A 822 -43.18 -15.26 -63.09
N ASN A 823 -44.13 -15.46 -62.16
CA ASN A 823 -45.01 -16.64 -62.09
C ASN A 823 -44.58 -17.97 -61.41
N SER A 824 -45.58 -18.50 -60.70
CA SER A 824 -45.94 -19.92 -60.47
C SER A 824 -44.99 -20.89 -59.73
N ASN A 825 -45.54 -21.41 -58.61
CA ASN A 825 -45.51 -22.83 -58.17
C ASN A 825 -44.16 -23.49 -57.82
N SER A 826 -44.08 -24.41 -56.85
CA SER A 826 -44.96 -24.81 -55.73
C SER A 826 -44.14 -25.78 -54.83
N THR A 827 -44.71 -26.26 -53.71
CA THR A 827 -44.44 -27.60 -53.10
C THR A 827 -43.00 -28.11 -52.89
N THR A 828 -42.53 -28.64 -51.76
CA THR A 828 -42.97 -28.80 -50.34
C THR A 828 -41.92 -29.74 -49.71
N ASN A 829 -41.74 -29.72 -48.39
CA ASN A 829 -41.21 -30.84 -47.58
C ASN A 829 -39.74 -31.30 -47.81
N SER A 830 -39.11 -32.06 -46.90
CA SER A 830 -39.16 -32.12 -45.42
C SER A 830 -38.14 -33.14 -44.90
N ASN A 831 -37.55 -32.92 -43.72
CA ASN A 831 -36.99 -33.98 -42.83
C ASN A 831 -35.76 -34.77 -43.37
N SER A 832 -34.92 -35.43 -42.56
CA SER A 832 -34.65 -35.42 -41.10
C SER A 832 -33.31 -36.13 -40.78
N ASN A 833 -32.79 -35.95 -39.56
CA ASN A 833 -31.89 -36.80 -38.73
C ASN A 833 -31.37 -38.14 -39.34
N SER A 834 -30.13 -38.60 -39.11
CA SER A 834 -29.54 -38.85 -37.77
C SER A 834 -28.05 -39.36 -37.77
N THR A 835 -27.46 -39.44 -36.56
CA THR A 835 -26.37 -40.33 -36.00
C THR A 835 -25.73 -41.47 -36.84
N SER A 836 -24.49 -41.96 -36.63
CA SER A 836 -23.44 -41.75 -35.57
C SER A 836 -22.05 -42.42 -35.84
N SER A 837 -21.05 -42.06 -35.01
CA SER A 837 -20.00 -42.92 -34.36
C SER A 837 -18.76 -43.53 -35.08
N ASN A 838 -17.60 -43.45 -34.37
CA ASN A 838 -16.41 -44.36 -34.32
C ASN A 838 -15.41 -44.41 -35.51
N SER A 839 -14.09 -44.72 -35.36
CA SER A 839 -13.18 -44.79 -34.17
C SER A 839 -11.68 -45.09 -34.50
N ASN A 840 -10.76 -44.62 -33.62
CA ASN A 840 -9.47 -45.24 -33.16
C ASN A 840 -8.11 -45.25 -33.96
N SER A 841 -7.02 -45.12 -33.15
CA SER A 841 -5.59 -45.56 -33.32
C SER A 841 -4.65 -44.87 -34.34
N GLY A 842 -3.31 -44.74 -34.13
CA GLY A 842 -2.48 -44.92 -32.91
C GLY A 842 -0.95 -45.18 -33.13
N ASN A 843 -0.06 -44.61 -32.27
CA ASN A 843 1.40 -44.88 -32.10
C ASN A 843 2.40 -44.52 -33.27
N SER A 844 3.74 -44.33 -33.09
CA SER A 844 4.66 -44.32 -31.92
C SER A 844 6.06 -43.67 -32.22
N ASN A 845 6.83 -43.35 -31.16
CA ASN A 845 8.31 -43.20 -30.94
C ASN A 845 9.30 -43.72 -32.04
N SER A 846 10.61 -43.37 -32.15
CA SER A 846 11.57 -42.29 -31.69
C SER A 846 12.99 -42.65 -32.28
N SER A 847 14.21 -42.10 -32.03
CA SER A 847 14.87 -40.96 -31.32
C SER A 847 16.41 -40.95 -31.62
N ASN A 848 17.10 -39.78 -31.56
CA ASN A 848 18.60 -39.56 -31.58
C ASN A 848 19.41 -39.96 -32.86
N SER A 849 20.59 -39.39 -33.19
CA SER A 849 21.26 -38.09 -32.91
C SER A 849 22.52 -37.88 -33.80
N SER A 850 23.22 -36.73 -33.65
CA SER A 850 24.63 -36.40 -34.04
C SER A 850 25.00 -35.74 -35.41
N ASN A 851 25.38 -34.46 -35.31
CA ASN A 851 26.27 -33.56 -36.09
C ASN A 851 26.80 -33.89 -37.52
N SER A 852 26.73 -32.87 -38.40
CA SER A 852 27.93 -32.13 -38.89
C SER A 852 27.56 -30.77 -39.52
N ASN A 853 28.56 -29.89 -39.72
CA ASN A 853 28.37 -28.46 -40.02
C ASN A 853 28.04 -28.15 -41.50
N SER A 854 27.13 -27.19 -41.74
CA SER A 854 27.46 -25.88 -42.38
C SER A 854 26.21 -25.04 -42.72
N ASN A 855 25.73 -24.19 -41.80
CA ASN A 855 24.59 -23.30 -42.08
C ASN A 855 25.03 -21.95 -42.67
N HIS A 856 24.86 -21.82 -43.99
CA HIS A 856 24.39 -20.57 -44.59
C HIS A 856 22.93 -20.76 -44.98
N ASN A 857 22.01 -20.06 -44.31
CA ASN A 857 20.68 -19.84 -44.84
C ASN A 857 20.03 -18.60 -44.22
N SER A 858 19.55 -17.72 -45.09
CA SER A 858 18.65 -16.62 -44.77
C SER A 858 17.24 -17.16 -44.53
N THR A 859 16.65 -16.91 -43.36
CA THR A 859 15.28 -17.35 -43.06
C THR A 859 14.39 -16.14 -42.79
N THR A 860 13.59 -15.76 -43.78
CA THR A 860 12.56 -14.72 -43.63
C THR A 860 11.40 -15.29 -42.82
N THR A 861 11.28 -14.93 -41.54
CA THR A 861 10.14 -15.33 -40.70
C THR A 861 8.91 -14.48 -41.05
N ALA A 862 7.82 -15.14 -41.46
CA ALA A 862 6.57 -14.48 -41.82
C ALA A 862 5.85 -13.96 -40.56
N ALA A 863 5.47 -12.68 -40.56
CA ALA A 863 4.50 -12.15 -39.62
C ALA A 863 3.09 -12.58 -40.05
N THR A 864 2.33 -13.21 -39.16
CA THR A 864 0.96 -13.70 -39.45
C THR A 864 -0.03 -12.53 -39.49
N THR A 865 -0.15 -11.86 -40.63
CA THR A 865 -1.11 -10.77 -40.83
C THR A 865 -2.54 -11.31 -40.86
N THR A 866 -3.28 -11.16 -39.75
CA THR A 866 -4.72 -11.38 -39.73
C THR A 866 -5.43 -10.22 -40.43
N ASN A 867 -5.67 -10.35 -41.74
CA ASN A 867 -6.50 -9.39 -42.47
C ASN A 867 -7.89 -9.28 -41.81
N PRO A 868 -8.42 -8.07 -41.59
CA PRO A 868 -9.77 -7.89 -41.07
C PRO A 868 -10.81 -8.45 -42.04
N ILE A 869 -11.87 -9.03 -41.47
CA ILE A 869 -12.97 -9.64 -42.24
C ILE A 869 -13.67 -8.54 -43.05
N HIS A 870 -13.81 -8.75 -44.36
CA HIS A 870 -14.46 -7.78 -45.26
C HIS A 870 -15.90 -7.47 -44.81
N GLY A 871 -16.13 -6.25 -44.32
CA GLY A 871 -17.46 -5.74 -44.00
C GLY A 871 -17.50 -4.58 -43.00
N GLU A 872 -16.56 -4.51 -42.06
CA GLU A 872 -16.53 -3.45 -41.04
C GLU A 872 -15.48 -2.36 -41.37
N ARG A 873 -15.83 -1.09 -41.12
CA ARG A 873 -14.92 0.05 -41.30
C ARG A 873 -13.84 0.07 -40.20
N VAL A 874 -12.59 0.21 -40.61
CA VAL A 874 -11.44 0.34 -39.70
C VAL A 874 -11.44 1.73 -39.07
N VAL A 875 -11.56 1.80 -37.74
CA VAL A 875 -11.48 3.05 -36.97
C VAL A 875 -10.06 3.23 -36.45
N GLY A 876 -9.36 4.24 -36.95
CA GLY A 876 -8.04 4.66 -36.50
C GLY A 876 -8.14 5.75 -35.42
N PHE A 877 -7.28 5.69 -34.39
CA PHE A 877 -7.33 6.63 -33.27
C PHE A 877 -5.97 7.23 -32.90
N VAL A 878 -5.93 8.56 -32.79
CA VAL A 878 -4.74 9.32 -32.37
C VAL A 878 -5.03 10.06 -31.04
N PRO A 879 -4.57 9.56 -29.88
CA PRO A 879 -4.72 10.25 -28.62
C PRO A 879 -3.68 11.38 -28.43
N THR A 880 -4.13 12.62 -28.24
CA THR A 880 -3.25 13.78 -28.01
C THR A 880 -3.71 14.65 -26.83
N MET A 881 -2.82 15.52 -26.35
CA MET A 881 -3.14 16.60 -25.39
C MET A 881 -3.50 17.94 -26.07
N GLY A 882 -3.47 18.02 -27.40
CA GLY A 882 -3.46 19.30 -28.13
C GLY A 882 -2.08 19.98 -28.16
N CYS A 883 -2.02 21.21 -28.67
CA CYS A 883 -0.79 21.88 -29.06
C CYS A 883 -0.03 21.06 -30.12
N LEU A 884 -0.70 20.88 -31.26
CA LEU A 884 -0.25 20.00 -32.33
C LEU A 884 0.99 20.54 -33.05
N HIS A 885 1.83 19.62 -33.53
CA HIS A 885 3.07 19.89 -34.26
C HIS A 885 3.33 18.74 -35.24
N GLN A 886 4.26 18.88 -36.20
CA GLN A 886 4.43 17.92 -37.30
C GLN A 886 4.52 16.46 -36.87
N GLY A 887 5.18 16.15 -35.74
CA GLY A 887 5.17 14.80 -35.15
C GLY A 887 3.78 14.23 -34.81
N HIS A 888 2.84 15.05 -34.33
CA HIS A 888 1.43 14.64 -34.17
C HIS A 888 0.73 14.51 -35.53
N LEU A 889 1.02 15.40 -36.47
CA LEU A 889 0.39 15.38 -37.80
C LEU A 889 0.76 14.12 -38.58
N GLY A 890 2.00 13.62 -38.44
CA GLY A 890 2.41 12.33 -39.00
C GLY A 890 1.63 11.12 -38.45
N LEU A 891 1.21 11.15 -37.18
CA LEU A 891 0.32 10.10 -36.63
C LEU A 891 -1.08 10.14 -37.27
N VAL A 892 -1.59 11.36 -37.51
CA VAL A 892 -2.89 11.60 -38.14
C VAL A 892 -2.86 11.24 -39.63
N GLU A 893 -1.77 11.59 -40.32
CA GLU A 893 -1.53 11.25 -41.73
C GLU A 893 -1.45 9.72 -41.93
N GLN A 894 -0.72 8.99 -41.09
CA GLN A 894 -0.69 7.52 -41.17
C GLN A 894 -2.10 6.92 -40.91
N SER A 895 -2.84 7.42 -39.92
CA SER A 895 -4.20 6.97 -39.64
C SER A 895 -5.16 7.23 -40.82
N LEU A 896 -5.01 8.35 -41.53
CA LEU A 896 -5.81 8.68 -42.71
C LEU A 896 -5.45 7.85 -43.95
N GLN A 897 -4.23 7.30 -44.00
CA GLN A 897 -3.79 6.38 -45.06
C GLN A 897 -4.21 4.92 -44.78
N GLU A 898 -4.34 4.52 -43.52
CA GLU A 898 -4.58 3.13 -43.11
C GLU A 898 -6.03 2.80 -42.68
N CYS A 899 -6.87 3.80 -42.36
CA CYS A 899 -8.19 3.57 -41.75
C CYS A 899 -9.34 4.31 -42.45
N ASP A 900 -10.50 3.64 -42.57
CA ASP A 900 -11.75 4.21 -43.12
C ASP A 900 -12.31 5.41 -42.32
N THR A 901 -11.90 5.59 -41.07
CA THR A 901 -12.35 6.69 -40.20
C THR A 901 -11.29 7.01 -39.16
N THR A 902 -10.69 8.21 -39.27
CA THR A 902 -9.72 8.71 -38.29
C THR A 902 -10.40 9.57 -37.22
N VAL A 903 -10.21 9.19 -35.96
CA VAL A 903 -10.65 9.93 -34.76
C VAL A 903 -9.41 10.47 -34.03
N VAL A 904 -9.43 11.74 -33.66
CA VAL A 904 -8.34 12.36 -32.86
C VAL A 904 -8.91 12.84 -31.54
N SER A 905 -8.30 12.53 -30.40
CA SER A 905 -8.68 13.18 -29.13
C SER A 905 -7.73 14.32 -28.78
N VAL A 906 -8.29 15.41 -28.27
CA VAL A 906 -7.56 16.57 -27.74
C VAL A 906 -7.97 16.72 -26.27
N PHE A 907 -7.17 16.16 -25.35
CA PHE A 907 -7.49 16.16 -23.93
C PHE A 907 -6.25 16.24 -23.03
N VAL A 908 -6.08 17.36 -22.32
CA VAL A 908 -5.06 17.52 -21.27
C VAL A 908 -5.48 16.75 -20.02
N ASN A 909 -5.03 15.50 -19.91
CA ASN A 909 -5.38 14.60 -18.82
C ASN A 909 -4.75 15.02 -17.48
N ALA A 910 -5.54 15.60 -16.58
CA ALA A 910 -5.08 16.01 -15.25
C ALA A 910 -4.51 14.86 -14.38
N LEU A 911 -4.79 13.58 -14.66
CA LEU A 911 -4.27 12.46 -13.86
C LEU A 911 -2.77 12.21 -14.05
N GLN A 912 -2.19 12.67 -15.16
CA GLN A 912 -0.78 12.48 -15.50
C GLN A 912 0.08 13.73 -15.18
N PHE A 913 -0.44 14.60 -14.29
CA PHE A 913 0.27 15.73 -13.74
C PHE A 913 0.18 15.72 -12.20
N ALA A 914 1.27 16.01 -11.51
CA ALA A 914 1.26 16.33 -10.08
C ALA A 914 0.90 17.82 -9.85
N ALA A 915 0.57 18.18 -8.60
CA ALA A 915 0.18 19.54 -8.23
C ALA A 915 1.28 20.62 -8.45
N HIS A 916 2.53 20.20 -8.65
CA HIS A 916 3.68 21.06 -8.96
C HIS A 916 4.17 20.93 -10.42
N GLU A 917 3.48 20.13 -11.26
CA GLU A 917 3.83 19.96 -12.67
C GLU A 917 3.06 20.93 -13.57
N ASP A 918 3.42 21.00 -14.86
CA ASP A 918 3.00 22.07 -15.77
C ASP A 918 1.55 21.95 -16.29
N LEU A 919 0.60 21.48 -15.47
CA LEU A 919 -0.81 21.31 -15.84
C LEU A 919 -1.48 22.64 -16.16
N ASP A 920 -1.42 23.62 -15.26
CA ASP A 920 -2.10 24.91 -15.45
C ASP A 920 -1.45 25.70 -16.60
N THR A 921 -0.12 25.65 -16.70
CA THR A 921 0.66 26.31 -17.76
C THR A 921 0.77 25.51 -19.06
N TYR A 922 0.13 24.33 -19.18
CA TYR A 922 0.14 23.54 -20.41
C TYR A 922 -0.54 24.30 -21.55
N PRO A 923 0.06 24.39 -22.76
CA PRO A 923 -0.53 25.09 -23.89
C PRO A 923 -1.86 24.45 -24.32
N ARG A 924 -2.89 25.27 -24.53
CA ARG A 924 -4.24 24.83 -24.90
C ARG A 924 -4.73 25.61 -26.12
N THR A 925 -4.47 25.08 -27.30
CA THR A 925 -4.66 25.72 -28.61
C THR A 925 -5.82 25.10 -29.38
N LEU A 926 -6.91 24.71 -28.69
CA LEU A 926 -7.96 23.85 -29.25
C LEU A 926 -8.57 24.38 -30.57
N GLU A 927 -8.73 25.69 -30.72
CA GLU A 927 -9.27 26.30 -31.95
C GLU A 927 -8.29 26.14 -33.14
N GLU A 928 -6.99 26.30 -32.89
CA GLU A 928 -5.93 26.09 -33.88
C GLU A 928 -5.77 24.60 -34.20
N ASP A 929 -5.78 23.74 -33.16
CA ASP A 929 -5.70 22.29 -33.29
C ASP A 929 -6.87 21.77 -34.15
N VAL A 930 -8.11 22.19 -33.86
CA VAL A 930 -9.29 21.87 -34.66
C VAL A 930 -9.16 22.39 -36.09
N ALA A 931 -8.67 23.61 -36.30
CA ALA A 931 -8.49 24.17 -37.64
C ALA A 931 -7.44 23.40 -38.47
N VAL A 932 -6.37 22.90 -37.84
CA VAL A 932 -5.36 22.03 -38.49
C VAL A 932 -5.97 20.68 -38.85
N LEU A 933 -6.58 19.98 -37.89
CA LEU A 933 -7.18 18.66 -38.11
C LEU A 933 -8.32 18.70 -39.15
N SER A 934 -9.08 19.80 -39.21
CA SER A 934 -10.09 20.05 -40.25
C SER A 934 -9.49 20.08 -41.65
N ARG A 935 -8.33 20.74 -41.83
CA ARG A 935 -7.64 20.82 -43.13
C ARG A 935 -7.02 19.48 -43.55
N MET A 936 -6.76 18.58 -42.61
CA MET A 936 -6.26 17.24 -42.88
C MET A 936 -7.36 16.23 -43.25
N GLY A 937 -8.65 16.56 -43.10
CA GLY A 937 -9.74 15.59 -43.35
C GLY A 937 -9.96 14.57 -42.23
N VAL A 938 -9.61 14.91 -40.98
CA VAL A 938 -10.02 14.11 -39.81
C VAL A 938 -11.53 13.99 -39.75
N HIS A 939 -12.05 12.82 -39.39
CA HIS A 939 -13.49 12.55 -39.46
C HIS A 939 -14.22 13.02 -38.19
N ALA A 940 -13.60 12.84 -37.02
CA ALA A 940 -14.13 13.33 -35.76
C ALA A 940 -13.02 13.74 -34.78
N ILE A 941 -13.28 14.80 -34.00
CA ILE A 941 -12.35 15.36 -33.02
C ILE A 941 -13.00 15.28 -31.64
N PHE A 942 -12.50 14.38 -30.78
CA PHE A 942 -13.01 14.22 -29.41
C PHE A 942 -12.28 15.16 -28.45
N ALA A 943 -12.90 16.29 -28.14
CA ALA A 943 -12.38 17.35 -27.27
C ALA A 943 -13.24 17.51 -25.99
N PRO A 944 -13.22 16.53 -25.07
CA PRO A 944 -14.00 16.58 -23.84
C PRO A 944 -13.37 17.51 -22.80
N SER A 945 -14.19 18.12 -21.96
CA SER A 945 -13.68 18.81 -20.75
C SER A 945 -13.27 17.82 -19.67
N THR A 946 -12.44 18.26 -18.71
CA THR A 946 -12.09 17.45 -17.52
C THR A 946 -13.33 16.98 -16.75
N ARG A 947 -14.42 17.76 -16.73
CA ARG A 947 -15.69 17.35 -16.10
C ARG A 947 -16.47 16.30 -16.90
N VAL A 948 -16.26 16.20 -18.22
CA VAL A 948 -16.83 15.11 -19.04
C VAL A 948 -16.04 13.82 -18.83
N MET A 949 -14.71 13.90 -18.82
CA MET A 949 -13.86 12.72 -18.56
C MET A 949 -13.92 12.27 -17.10
N TYR A 950 -14.06 13.19 -16.16
CA TYR A 950 -13.97 12.96 -14.70
C TYR A 950 -15.06 13.75 -13.93
N PRO A 951 -16.36 13.38 -14.08
CA PRO A 951 -17.49 14.17 -13.57
C PRO A 951 -17.59 14.28 -12.04
N HIS A 952 -16.88 13.43 -11.31
CA HIS A 952 -16.83 13.41 -9.85
C HIS A 952 -15.42 13.70 -9.30
N GLY A 953 -14.57 14.34 -10.11
CA GLY A 953 -13.13 14.43 -9.84
C GLY A 953 -12.38 13.16 -10.27
N PRO A 954 -11.11 13.00 -9.85
CA PRO A 954 -10.26 11.86 -10.23
C PRO A 954 -10.96 10.50 -10.03
N PRO A 955 -10.79 9.54 -10.95
CA PRO A 955 -11.54 8.30 -10.90
C PRO A 955 -11.07 7.40 -9.76
N ASN A 956 -12.03 6.75 -9.09
CA ASN A 956 -11.78 5.77 -8.04
C ASN A 956 -11.15 4.47 -8.60
N ALA A 957 -11.39 4.17 -9.87
CA ALA A 957 -10.71 3.10 -10.60
C ALA A 957 -9.53 3.68 -11.39
N ARG A 958 -8.39 3.00 -11.33
CA ARG A 958 -7.16 3.31 -12.08
C ARG A 958 -6.62 2.04 -12.71
N VAL A 959 -5.87 2.18 -13.80
CA VAL A 959 -5.03 1.10 -14.32
C VAL A 959 -3.59 1.41 -13.95
N VAL A 960 -2.92 0.44 -13.34
CA VAL A 960 -1.53 0.53 -12.85
C VAL A 960 -0.74 -0.52 -13.60
N ILE A 961 0.39 -0.14 -14.20
CA ILE A 961 1.31 -1.04 -14.89
C ILE A 961 2.60 -1.05 -14.08
N GLU A 962 2.77 -2.07 -13.22
CA GLU A 962 3.75 -2.00 -12.11
C GLU A 962 5.18 -1.65 -12.55
N ASN A 963 5.65 -2.21 -13.67
CA ASN A 963 7.02 -1.98 -14.14
C ASN A 963 7.16 -0.58 -14.76
N ALA A 964 6.13 -0.04 -15.42
CA ALA A 964 6.16 1.32 -15.98
C ALA A 964 6.38 2.39 -14.89
N THR A 965 5.80 2.18 -13.70
CA THR A 965 5.90 3.11 -12.55
C THR A 965 7.21 2.94 -11.76
N ARG A 966 7.96 1.84 -11.97
CA ARG A 966 9.23 1.54 -11.27
C ARG A 966 10.51 1.84 -12.08
N LEU A 967 10.39 2.22 -13.35
CA LEU A 967 11.51 2.34 -14.29
C LEU A 967 11.64 3.76 -14.86
N ALA A 968 12.86 4.17 -15.24
CA ALA A 968 13.20 5.44 -15.91
C ALA A 968 12.33 6.66 -15.51
N GLU A 969 11.45 7.17 -16.40
CA GLU A 969 10.62 8.35 -16.09
C GLU A 969 9.63 8.11 -14.94
N GLY A 970 9.14 6.87 -14.78
CA GLY A 970 8.22 6.48 -13.72
C GLY A 970 8.82 6.67 -12.32
N GLN A 971 10.13 6.43 -12.16
CA GLN A 971 10.83 6.72 -10.89
C GLN A 971 10.79 8.21 -10.53
N SER A 972 10.94 9.08 -11.54
CA SER A 972 10.85 10.53 -11.35
C SER A 972 9.42 11.06 -11.22
N ARG A 973 8.42 10.33 -11.75
CA ARG A 973 7.02 10.75 -11.84
C ARG A 973 6.05 9.58 -11.59
N PRO A 974 5.93 9.05 -10.34
CA PRO A 974 5.22 7.80 -10.08
C PRO A 974 3.71 7.81 -10.36
N HIS A 975 3.12 8.99 -10.50
CA HIS A 975 1.72 9.18 -10.90
C HIS A 975 1.50 9.17 -12.41
N PHE A 976 2.56 9.37 -13.21
CA PHE A 976 2.44 9.67 -14.63
C PHE A 976 1.89 8.50 -15.45
N PHE A 977 2.54 7.33 -15.38
CA PHE A 977 2.14 6.17 -16.20
C PHE A 977 0.83 5.54 -15.74
N ASP A 978 0.51 5.57 -14.45
CA ASP A 978 -0.84 5.26 -13.93
C ASP A 978 -1.90 6.19 -14.56
N GLY A 979 -1.63 7.50 -14.60
CA GLY A 979 -2.51 8.50 -15.20
C GLY A 979 -2.72 8.31 -16.70
N VAL A 980 -1.64 7.98 -17.43
CA VAL A 980 -1.62 7.67 -18.87
C VAL A 980 -2.39 6.37 -19.16
N ALA A 981 -2.06 5.26 -18.48
CA ALA A 981 -2.74 3.98 -18.67
C ALA A 981 -4.25 4.10 -18.35
N THR A 982 -4.61 4.80 -17.27
CA THR A 982 -6.01 5.05 -16.90
C THR A 982 -6.77 5.86 -17.95
N VAL A 983 -6.18 6.90 -18.56
CA VAL A 983 -6.87 7.69 -19.59
C VAL A 983 -6.93 6.95 -20.93
N VAL A 984 -5.87 6.25 -21.34
CA VAL A 984 -5.85 5.50 -22.61
C VAL A 984 -6.81 4.31 -22.57
N ALA A 985 -6.83 3.54 -21.48
CA ALA A 985 -7.82 2.48 -21.27
C ALA A 985 -9.26 3.00 -21.34
N LYS A 986 -9.51 4.21 -20.81
CA LYS A 986 -10.81 4.88 -20.89
C LYS A 986 -11.13 5.36 -22.29
N LEU A 987 -10.17 5.92 -23.02
CA LEU A 987 -10.34 6.37 -24.41
C LEU A 987 -10.60 5.19 -25.36
N PHE A 988 -9.87 4.08 -25.24
CA PHE A 988 -10.15 2.85 -25.99
C PHE A 988 -11.57 2.33 -25.71
N ASN A 989 -12.04 2.34 -24.47
CA ASN A 989 -13.42 1.96 -24.14
C ASN A 989 -14.51 2.90 -24.70
N ILE A 990 -14.19 4.20 -24.86
CA ILE A 990 -15.09 5.21 -25.43
C ILE A 990 -15.13 5.07 -26.96
N VAL A 991 -13.97 5.15 -27.60
CA VAL A 991 -13.80 5.21 -29.07
C VAL A 991 -14.01 3.85 -29.71
N ARG A 992 -13.43 2.78 -29.13
CA ARG A 992 -13.25 1.44 -29.73
C ARG A 992 -12.59 1.49 -31.12
N PRO A 993 -11.32 1.93 -31.19
CA PRO A 993 -10.56 1.84 -32.43
C PRO A 993 -10.18 0.39 -32.73
N ALA A 994 -9.93 0.10 -34.01
CA ALA A 994 -9.22 -1.12 -34.42
C ALA A 994 -7.69 -0.90 -34.41
N VAL A 995 -7.23 0.35 -34.64
CA VAL A 995 -5.82 0.72 -34.68
C VAL A 995 -5.59 2.03 -33.91
N ALA A 996 -4.56 2.10 -33.06
CA ALA A 996 -4.18 3.31 -32.33
C ALA A 996 -2.71 3.70 -32.56
N TYR A 997 -2.47 5.00 -32.77
CA TYR A 997 -1.19 5.54 -33.23
C TYR A 997 -0.48 6.33 -32.13
N PHE A 998 0.79 6.01 -31.88
CA PHE A 998 1.64 6.64 -30.87
C PHE A 998 3.02 7.00 -31.44
N GLY A 999 3.62 8.07 -30.95
CA GLY A 999 4.98 8.48 -31.33
C GLY A 999 6.06 7.80 -30.49
N GLN A 1000 7.05 7.19 -31.14
CA GLN A 1000 8.17 6.47 -30.50
C GLN A 1000 8.93 7.33 -29.48
N LYS A 1001 8.97 8.66 -29.67
CA LYS A 1001 9.61 9.63 -28.77
C LYS A 1001 9.27 9.40 -27.29
N ASP A 1002 8.03 9.05 -27.01
CA ASP A 1002 7.53 8.70 -25.68
C ASP A 1002 7.62 7.17 -25.50
N ALA A 1003 8.81 6.59 -25.63
CA ALA A 1003 9.01 5.14 -25.71
C ALA A 1003 8.47 4.37 -24.50
N GLN A 1004 8.64 4.94 -23.29
CA GLN A 1004 8.09 4.33 -22.07
C GLN A 1004 6.55 4.40 -22.01
N GLN A 1005 5.92 5.42 -22.61
CA GLN A 1005 4.47 5.41 -22.83
C GLN A 1005 4.10 4.31 -23.83
N CYS A 1006 4.84 4.16 -24.93
CA CYS A 1006 4.57 3.11 -25.93
C CYS A 1006 4.66 1.69 -25.31
N ALA A 1007 5.68 1.42 -24.49
CA ALA A 1007 5.79 0.17 -23.73
C ALA A 1007 4.65 0.00 -22.71
N THR A 1008 4.29 1.05 -21.97
CA THR A 1008 3.16 1.04 -21.02
C THR A 1008 1.84 0.69 -21.70
N ILE A 1009 1.56 1.28 -22.87
CA ILE A 1009 0.34 1.01 -23.62
C ILE A 1009 0.39 -0.36 -24.32
N ARG A 1010 1.57 -0.85 -24.73
CA ARG A 1010 1.73 -2.22 -25.25
C ARG A 1010 1.42 -3.27 -24.19
N SER A 1011 1.91 -3.10 -22.97
CA SER A 1011 1.53 -3.95 -21.83
C SER A 1011 0.03 -3.82 -21.50
N LEU A 1012 -0.51 -2.59 -21.46
CA LEU A 1012 -1.96 -2.36 -21.26
C LEU A 1012 -2.82 -3.16 -22.25
N VAL A 1013 -2.47 -3.14 -23.54
CA VAL A 1013 -3.22 -3.83 -24.60
C VAL A 1013 -3.11 -5.35 -24.46
N ARG A 1014 -1.89 -5.86 -24.28
CA ARG A 1014 -1.61 -7.30 -24.10
C ARG A 1014 -2.28 -7.87 -22.85
N ASP A 1015 -2.05 -7.23 -21.69
CA ASP A 1015 -2.38 -7.80 -20.39
C ASP A 1015 -3.88 -7.69 -20.06
N LEU A 1016 -4.56 -6.66 -20.57
CA LEU A 1016 -6.01 -6.49 -20.43
C LEU A 1016 -6.81 -6.93 -21.67
N ASN A 1017 -6.15 -7.54 -22.67
CA ASN A 1017 -6.75 -8.03 -23.91
C ASN A 1017 -7.64 -6.98 -24.62
N PHE A 1018 -7.09 -5.79 -24.87
CA PHE A 1018 -7.74 -4.81 -25.74
C PHE A 1018 -7.60 -5.25 -27.21
N ASP A 1019 -8.72 -5.27 -27.92
CA ASP A 1019 -8.79 -5.53 -29.36
C ASP A 1019 -8.40 -4.26 -30.15
N VAL A 1020 -7.11 -3.89 -30.09
CA VAL A 1020 -6.53 -2.67 -30.67
C VAL A 1020 -5.10 -2.94 -31.14
N ASP A 1021 -4.82 -2.79 -32.43
CA ASP A 1021 -3.45 -2.79 -32.97
C ASP A 1021 -2.72 -1.48 -32.61
N LEU A 1022 -1.41 -1.55 -32.31
CA LEU A 1022 -0.62 -0.42 -31.82
C LEU A 1022 0.49 -0.04 -32.82
N ARG A 1023 0.26 1.05 -33.55
CA ARG A 1023 1.23 1.61 -34.50
C ARG A 1023 2.12 2.63 -33.79
N VAL A 1024 3.39 2.25 -33.58
CA VAL A 1024 4.43 3.13 -33.03
C VAL A 1024 5.24 3.72 -34.18
N LEU A 1025 5.13 5.03 -34.39
CA LEU A 1025 5.78 5.74 -35.49
C LEU A 1025 7.08 6.43 -35.03
N PRO A 1026 8.15 6.45 -35.86
CA PRO A 1026 9.44 7.03 -35.48
C PRO A 1026 9.40 8.48 -35.00
N THR A 1027 10.35 8.85 -34.13
CA THR A 1027 10.48 10.21 -33.58
C THR A 1027 10.69 11.25 -34.68
N ALA A 1028 9.69 12.10 -34.91
CA ALA A 1028 9.83 13.28 -35.76
C ALA A 1028 10.82 14.29 -35.14
N ARG A 1029 11.72 14.82 -35.98
CA ARG A 1029 12.82 15.70 -35.57
C ARG A 1029 12.78 17.02 -36.33
N GLU A 1030 13.20 18.09 -35.65
CA GLU A 1030 13.50 19.38 -36.26
C GLU A 1030 14.75 19.28 -37.16
N PRO A 1031 15.01 20.22 -38.09
CA PRO A 1031 16.10 20.09 -39.06
C PRO A 1031 17.52 20.00 -38.47
N ASP A 1032 17.70 20.37 -37.20
CA ASP A 1032 18.95 20.23 -36.43
C ASP A 1032 19.06 18.90 -35.66
N GLY A 1033 18.05 18.04 -35.75
CA GLY A 1033 17.99 16.71 -35.12
C GLY A 1033 17.23 16.65 -33.80
N LEU A 1034 16.81 17.79 -33.20
CA LEU A 1034 16.07 17.77 -31.94
C LEU A 1034 14.70 17.08 -32.10
N ALA A 1035 14.34 16.20 -31.16
CA ALA A 1035 13.00 15.59 -31.12
C ALA A 1035 11.90 16.65 -30.93
N MET A 1036 10.90 16.66 -31.81
CA MET A 1036 9.81 17.64 -31.78
C MET A 1036 8.96 17.52 -30.51
N SER A 1037 8.62 18.65 -29.89
CA SER A 1037 7.84 18.69 -28.65
C SER A 1037 7.05 19.99 -28.54
N SER A 1038 5.80 19.93 -28.07
CA SER A 1038 5.03 21.13 -27.68
C SER A 1038 5.74 21.97 -26.61
N ARG A 1039 6.60 21.33 -25.80
CA ARG A 1039 7.44 22.01 -24.81
C ARG A 1039 8.69 22.71 -25.39
N ASN A 1040 9.10 22.44 -26.63
CA ASN A 1040 10.29 23.08 -27.24
C ASN A 1040 10.10 24.60 -27.38
N VAL A 1041 8.85 25.06 -27.55
CA VAL A 1041 8.46 26.48 -27.62
C VAL A 1041 8.81 27.27 -26.35
N ARG A 1042 8.98 26.60 -25.20
CA ARG A 1042 9.37 27.24 -23.94
C ARG A 1042 10.90 27.37 -23.75
N LEU A 1043 11.73 26.80 -24.65
CA LEU A 1043 13.18 26.91 -24.53
C LEU A 1043 13.62 28.36 -24.84
N PRO A 1044 14.41 29.01 -23.97
CA PRO A 1044 14.99 30.31 -24.29
C PRO A 1044 15.83 30.26 -25.58
N PRO A 1045 15.78 31.28 -26.47
CA PRO A 1045 16.46 31.24 -27.77
C PRO A 1045 17.98 30.96 -27.69
N GLU A 1046 18.64 31.43 -26.63
CA GLU A 1046 20.06 31.22 -26.34
C GLU A 1046 20.40 29.82 -25.81
N LEU A 1047 19.38 29.07 -25.35
CA LEU A 1047 19.52 27.69 -24.89
C LEU A 1047 18.98 26.67 -25.90
N ARG A 1048 18.00 27.00 -26.75
CA ARG A 1048 17.43 26.09 -27.76
C ARG A 1048 18.49 25.36 -28.61
N PRO A 1049 19.60 25.97 -29.07
CA PRO A 1049 20.64 25.24 -29.81
C PRO A 1049 21.34 24.14 -28.99
N LYS A 1050 21.46 24.31 -27.67
CA LYS A 1050 22.11 23.35 -26.76
C LYS A 1050 21.27 22.09 -26.52
N ALA A 1051 19.96 22.16 -26.78
CA ALA A 1051 19.05 21.01 -26.68
C ALA A 1051 19.42 19.85 -27.62
N VAL A 1052 20.09 20.14 -28.74
CA VAL A 1052 20.53 19.15 -29.75
C VAL A 1052 21.53 18.13 -29.19
N ALA A 1053 22.19 18.43 -28.07
CA ALA A 1053 23.07 17.48 -27.39
C ALA A 1053 22.34 16.19 -26.94
N LEU A 1054 21.02 16.21 -26.74
CA LEU A 1054 20.25 14.97 -26.50
C LEU A 1054 20.32 14.05 -27.72
N SER A 1055 19.95 14.53 -28.91
CA SER A 1055 19.99 13.72 -30.13
C SER A 1055 21.42 13.30 -30.49
N GLN A 1056 22.41 14.18 -30.27
CA GLN A 1056 23.84 13.86 -30.46
C GLN A 1056 24.32 12.77 -29.49
N SER A 1057 23.87 12.76 -28.24
CA SER A 1057 24.23 11.71 -27.27
C SER A 1057 23.72 10.32 -27.68
N LEU A 1058 22.49 10.26 -28.21
CA LEU A 1058 21.90 9.05 -28.76
C LEU A 1058 22.62 8.61 -30.05
N SER A 1059 23.02 9.56 -30.91
CA SER A 1059 23.83 9.28 -32.09
C SER A 1059 25.22 8.73 -31.74
N ALA A 1060 25.89 9.25 -30.71
CA ALA A 1060 27.18 8.73 -30.26
C ALA A 1060 27.09 7.30 -29.73
N ALA A 1061 26.06 6.99 -28.93
CA ALA A 1061 25.80 5.64 -28.45
C ALA A 1061 25.42 4.68 -29.61
N ARG A 1062 24.60 5.12 -30.57
CA ARG A 1062 24.31 4.36 -31.79
C ARG A 1062 25.58 4.07 -32.60
N GLN A 1063 26.46 5.06 -32.79
CA GLN A 1063 27.74 4.85 -33.49
C GLN A 1063 28.68 3.90 -32.74
N ALA A 1064 28.66 3.89 -31.39
CA ALA A 1064 29.40 2.91 -30.62
C ALA A 1064 28.86 1.49 -30.84
N TYR A 1065 27.53 1.32 -30.84
CA TYR A 1065 26.87 0.07 -31.20
C TYR A 1065 27.18 -0.38 -32.63
N GLU A 1066 27.17 0.53 -33.60
CA GLU A 1066 27.52 0.26 -35.01
C GLU A 1066 29.01 -0.14 -35.16
N ARG A 1067 29.91 0.34 -34.29
CA ARG A 1067 31.31 -0.11 -34.15
C ARG A 1067 31.47 -1.45 -33.42
N GLY A 1068 30.39 -2.11 -33.01
CA GLY A 1068 30.42 -3.41 -32.34
C GLY A 1068 30.40 -3.37 -30.80
N GLU A 1069 30.15 -2.21 -30.17
CA GLU A 1069 29.96 -2.16 -28.71
C GLU A 1069 28.63 -2.82 -28.30
N ARG A 1070 28.67 -3.64 -27.25
CA ARG A 1070 27.56 -4.49 -26.78
C ARG A 1070 27.40 -4.45 -25.25
N SER A 1071 28.09 -3.55 -24.56
CA SER A 1071 27.95 -3.35 -23.11
C SER A 1071 26.99 -2.18 -22.81
N PRO A 1072 25.80 -2.43 -22.21
CA PRO A 1072 24.85 -1.35 -21.87
C PRO A 1072 25.47 -0.23 -21.01
N PRO A 1073 26.33 -0.52 -20.00
CA PRO A 1073 27.08 0.52 -19.28
C PRO A 1073 27.98 1.40 -20.15
N ARG A 1074 28.61 0.84 -21.20
CA ARG A 1074 29.48 1.62 -22.11
C ARG A 1074 28.68 2.49 -23.07
N LEU A 1075 27.59 1.98 -23.66
CA LEU A 1075 26.70 2.80 -24.49
C LEU A 1075 26.11 3.97 -23.71
N LYS A 1076 25.77 3.74 -22.43
CA LYS A 1076 25.36 4.78 -21.47
C LYS A 1076 26.50 5.78 -21.16
N GLN A 1077 27.74 5.33 -21.07
CA GLN A 1077 28.92 6.20 -20.89
C GLN A 1077 29.20 7.08 -22.11
N GLU A 1078 29.09 6.56 -23.33
CA GLU A 1078 29.25 7.32 -24.59
C GLU A 1078 28.24 8.46 -24.70
N ALA A 1079 26.95 8.18 -24.47
CA ALA A 1079 25.91 9.22 -24.43
C ALA A 1079 26.18 10.26 -23.32
N LEU A 1080 26.54 9.83 -22.10
CA LEU A 1080 26.89 10.74 -21.01
C LEU A 1080 28.13 11.60 -21.32
N ALA A 1081 29.08 11.12 -22.12
CA ALA A 1081 30.26 11.87 -22.53
C ALA A 1081 29.93 13.04 -23.48
N VAL A 1082 28.86 12.94 -24.28
CA VAL A 1082 28.32 14.05 -25.08
C VAL A 1082 27.58 15.04 -24.18
N LEU A 1083 26.64 14.56 -23.35
CA LEU A 1083 25.80 15.44 -22.51
C LEU A 1083 26.62 16.31 -21.54
N ARG A 1084 27.72 15.76 -21.00
CA ARG A 1084 28.65 16.49 -20.10
C ARG A 1084 29.39 17.66 -20.75
N GLN A 1085 29.36 17.81 -22.07
CA GLN A 1085 29.94 18.95 -22.78
C GLN A 1085 29.05 20.20 -22.73
N VAL A 1086 27.78 20.05 -22.32
CA VAL A 1086 26.81 21.13 -22.15
C VAL A 1086 26.47 21.26 -20.66
N PRO A 1087 27.18 22.11 -19.89
CA PRO A 1087 27.01 22.20 -18.44
C PRO A 1087 25.64 22.74 -18.01
N GLU A 1088 24.85 23.33 -18.91
CA GLU A 1088 23.48 23.78 -18.65
C GLU A 1088 22.44 22.64 -18.71
N LEU A 1089 22.83 21.42 -19.10
CA LEU A 1089 21.95 20.24 -19.07
C LEU A 1089 21.99 19.54 -17.71
N ALA A 1090 20.92 19.72 -16.93
CA ALA A 1090 20.65 18.90 -15.77
C ALA A 1090 20.10 17.53 -16.22
N VAL A 1091 21.00 16.58 -16.50
CA VAL A 1091 20.64 15.21 -16.92
C VAL A 1091 19.97 14.46 -15.77
N HIS A 1092 18.74 13.97 -15.99
CA HIS A 1092 18.01 13.11 -15.05
C HIS A 1092 18.46 11.67 -15.18
N TYR A 1093 18.47 11.16 -16.43
CA TYR A 1093 18.98 9.83 -16.75
C TYR A 1093 19.43 9.73 -18.21
N VAL A 1094 20.32 8.77 -18.44
CA VAL A 1094 20.46 8.03 -19.69
C VAL A 1094 20.23 6.57 -19.33
N ASP A 1095 19.48 5.82 -20.14
CA ASP A 1095 19.24 4.40 -19.86
C ASP A 1095 19.20 3.54 -21.13
N VAL A 1096 19.52 2.25 -20.96
CA VAL A 1096 19.63 1.26 -22.04
C VAL A 1096 18.80 0.05 -21.65
N ALA A 1097 17.70 -0.18 -22.36
CA ALA A 1097 16.60 -1.03 -21.93
C ALA A 1097 15.98 -1.82 -23.09
N ASP A 1098 15.14 -2.82 -22.80
CA ASP A 1098 14.34 -3.51 -23.81
C ASP A 1098 13.27 -2.55 -24.40
N ALA A 1099 13.15 -2.47 -25.73
CA ALA A 1099 12.24 -1.56 -26.46
C ALA A 1099 10.75 -1.98 -26.38
N THR A 1100 10.48 -3.14 -25.79
CA THR A 1100 9.16 -3.72 -25.57
C THR A 1100 8.69 -3.48 -24.14
N THR A 1101 9.54 -3.75 -23.14
CA THR A 1101 9.20 -3.67 -21.69
C THR A 1101 9.76 -2.44 -20.98
N MET A 1102 10.79 -1.78 -21.54
CA MET A 1102 11.64 -0.75 -20.93
C MET A 1102 12.41 -1.20 -19.68
N GLU A 1103 12.60 -2.52 -19.49
CA GLU A 1103 13.43 -3.06 -18.42
C GLU A 1103 14.93 -2.87 -18.75
N PRO A 1104 15.75 -2.33 -17.82
CA PRO A 1104 17.17 -2.10 -18.06
C PRO A 1104 17.94 -3.38 -18.40
N LEU A 1105 18.75 -3.31 -19.45
CA LEU A 1105 19.55 -4.46 -19.89
C LEU A 1105 20.79 -4.62 -19.00
N VAL A 1106 20.85 -5.74 -18.27
CA VAL A 1106 22.01 -6.16 -17.49
C VAL A 1106 23.08 -6.76 -18.41
N ASP A 1107 22.65 -7.70 -19.26
CA ASP A 1107 23.45 -8.38 -20.28
C ASP A 1107 22.91 -8.05 -21.69
N TRP A 1108 23.70 -8.33 -22.73
CA TRP A 1108 23.27 -8.09 -24.11
C TRP A 1108 22.46 -9.27 -24.67
N PRO A 1109 21.31 -9.03 -25.34
CA PRO A 1109 20.52 -10.11 -25.95
C PRO A 1109 21.30 -10.82 -27.08
N ILE A 1110 21.19 -12.15 -27.12
CA ILE A 1110 21.91 -13.00 -28.07
C ILE A 1110 21.52 -12.65 -29.53
N GLU A 1111 22.48 -12.75 -30.45
CA GLU A 1111 22.29 -12.37 -31.86
C GLU A 1111 21.07 -13.05 -32.50
N GLY A 1112 20.16 -12.21 -33.01
CA GLY A 1112 18.85 -12.61 -33.53
C GLY A 1112 17.73 -11.70 -33.01
N ASP A 1113 17.84 -11.20 -31.79
CA ASP A 1113 16.80 -10.37 -31.12
C ASP A 1113 17.17 -8.87 -31.07
N SER A 1114 18.07 -8.43 -31.96
CA SER A 1114 18.77 -7.13 -31.88
C SER A 1114 17.85 -5.89 -31.89
N GLN A 1115 16.67 -5.98 -32.51
CA GLN A 1115 15.71 -4.88 -32.64
C GLN A 1115 15.02 -4.48 -31.32
N ARG A 1116 15.40 -5.10 -30.19
CA ARG A 1116 14.85 -4.81 -28.87
C ARG A 1116 15.66 -3.84 -28.02
N VAL A 1117 16.72 -3.18 -28.51
CA VAL A 1117 17.48 -2.25 -27.65
C VAL A 1117 17.03 -0.80 -27.84
N CYS A 1118 16.48 -0.20 -26.77
CA CYS A 1118 16.12 1.21 -26.67
C CYS A 1118 17.12 1.96 -25.78
N ILE A 1119 17.75 3.01 -26.30
CA ILE A 1119 18.50 3.98 -25.51
C ILE A 1119 17.64 5.22 -25.34
N SER A 1120 17.44 5.67 -24.10
CA SER A 1120 16.61 6.84 -23.77
C SER A 1120 17.34 7.84 -22.88
N VAL A 1121 17.02 9.12 -23.02
CA VAL A 1121 17.63 10.23 -22.28
C VAL A 1121 16.55 11.22 -21.81
N ALA A 1122 16.72 11.73 -20.60
CA ALA A 1122 15.95 12.86 -20.08
C ALA A 1122 16.87 13.88 -19.41
N ALA A 1123 16.68 15.16 -19.70
CA ALA A 1123 17.43 16.27 -19.11
C ALA A 1123 16.56 17.53 -18.99
N THR A 1124 16.87 18.43 -18.05
CA THR A 1124 16.28 19.77 -17.99
C THR A 1124 17.26 20.81 -18.56
N LEU A 1125 16.75 21.71 -19.38
CA LEU A 1125 17.47 22.86 -19.95
C LEU A 1125 16.61 24.12 -19.81
N GLY A 1126 17.11 25.16 -19.14
CA GLY A 1126 16.37 26.42 -18.96
C GLY A 1126 15.00 26.26 -18.29
N GLY A 1127 14.85 25.28 -17.38
CA GLY A 1127 13.58 24.93 -16.75
C GLY A 1127 12.66 24.01 -17.58
N VAL A 1128 12.98 23.75 -18.85
CA VAL A 1128 12.22 22.83 -19.70
C VAL A 1128 12.78 21.41 -19.60
N ARG A 1129 11.99 20.44 -19.16
CA ARG A 1129 12.35 19.01 -19.24
C ARG A 1129 12.18 18.50 -20.67
N LEU A 1130 13.26 17.98 -21.23
CA LEU A 1130 13.37 17.39 -22.55
C LEU A 1130 13.57 15.87 -22.43
N ILE A 1131 13.04 15.13 -23.39
CA ILE A 1131 13.20 13.67 -23.52
C ILE A 1131 13.47 13.32 -24.98
N ASP A 1132 14.29 12.29 -25.19
CA ASP A 1132 14.57 11.73 -26.51
C ASP A 1132 14.93 10.23 -26.36
N ASN A 1133 14.79 9.45 -27.44
CA ASN A 1133 15.24 8.05 -27.49
C ASN A 1133 15.60 7.60 -28.91
N ILE A 1134 16.30 6.48 -28.97
CA ILE A 1134 16.58 5.74 -30.20
C ILE A 1134 16.48 4.24 -29.94
N VAL A 1135 15.78 3.52 -30.82
CA VAL A 1135 15.90 2.06 -30.92
C VAL A 1135 17.04 1.77 -31.89
N LEU A 1136 17.84 0.73 -31.62
CA LEU A 1136 19.06 0.39 -32.37
C LEU A 1136 18.79 -0.53 -33.57
#